data_AF-A0A352DPK3-F1
#
_entry.id   AF-A0A352DPK3-F1
#
_cell.length_a   1.000
_cell.length_b   1.000
_cell.length_c   1.000
_cell.angle_alpha   90.00
_cell.angle_beta   90.00
_cell.angle_gamma   90.00
#
_symmetry.space_group_name_H-M   'P 1'
#
loop_
_entity.id
_entity.type
_entity.pdbx_description
1 polymer ?
#
loop_
_entity_poly.entity_id
_entity_poly.type
_entity_poly.pdbx_seq_one_letter_code
_entity_poly.pdbx_strand_id
1 'polypeptide(L)'
;MNKYTRLFSIAAALTFSASCAAEYTVPGYTMSVCAFDGKYDFEYDNVFYRYTGDDHTEAVVCGFANGIEYAYIPEYVNGAEVTDFPREVFDTIEEYITVYFHKNAVPEWLADVMKRTDDDDYAEIITRCYPVLDCVFADGLIFKVRSDREGLQDELMLTMVLREGDVVIPEEVEDMTVTAIDGNAFYHRQGIEKVVLPDTIDYIPDYAFAHCSVTEINIPKNVHAIPSYLFSGCTELKKVKFHEGIMVAAQDAFYEVPIELPESIEAVTVYNHISDTYAVSTMKDGEWRCIAAHVNGGFECRITEYIGKDSSITVPDTLNGAKVVECSAVFGSNTESITFPASIKKVNVDLSGNENIKKIVFESGDVQFSGSFAGSSVEEAVIPASAAETDRLFSDCKQLKSVTLTGTPQKLTIGIEAFRGCNALKNFEFSGETESITIRRSAFSECDSLGSFNIPDKCRSISIGSNAFESSGILSLDADSRWDIGSYSFMNCKNLASLTLNGAKTGFNTFQGCTGIKSAEVLGNTVLGYGTFRYCTALENIDLDDTVRSDHPFINCPGLYSINSVKACSDGEFAPEIRELVYRHFLGADDVGFMNDYVSYKVNEAVKEIITPDMTDIEKVKAVHDWVCRNTEYDHVSTRDKGNHTDASVFLTDKTVCDGYARACNLLYHAAGIESCYVYSTNHAWNIVKLGGHYFHADSTWDDGDVISREWFLRTDKELKAAGGDHAAWSMDSPSSLHSFQPETMPECECPMGDANGDGAVNTADMVTLSRYLMGAGKLSEDDRFLPDLNYDGSVDTFDLVALREKIVNL
;
A
#
# COMPACT_ATOMS: atom_id res chain seq x y z
N MET A 1 33.40 -71.80 -73.95
CA MET A 1 33.08 -73.19 -74.36
C MET A 1 32.07 -73.75 -73.37
N ASN A 2 30.89 -74.18 -73.86
CA ASN A 2 30.35 -75.54 -73.67
C ASN A 2 30.69 -76.23 -72.31
N LYS A 3 29.78 -76.70 -71.45
CA LYS A 3 28.60 -77.57 -71.67
C LYS A 3 27.97 -77.94 -70.30
N TYR A 4 26.65 -78.18 -70.28
CA TYR A 4 25.84 -79.19 -69.54
C TYR A 4 26.29 -79.65 -68.11
N THR A 5 25.44 -79.90 -67.11
CA THR A 5 24.10 -80.52 -67.11
C THR A 5 23.51 -80.49 -65.68
N ARG A 6 22.20 -80.22 -65.58
CA ARG A 6 21.16 -80.94 -64.79
C ARG A 6 21.31 -81.25 -63.28
N LEU A 7 20.15 -81.01 -62.63
CA LEU A 7 19.41 -81.82 -61.63
C LEU A 7 19.44 -81.36 -60.15
N PHE A 8 18.27 -80.87 -59.73
CA PHE A 8 17.44 -81.35 -58.62
C PHE A 8 17.90 -81.21 -57.16
N SER A 9 17.05 -80.47 -56.42
CA SER A 9 16.40 -80.79 -55.13
C SER A 9 17.23 -81.03 -53.86
N ILE A 10 17.01 -80.12 -52.90
CA ILE A 10 16.62 -80.32 -51.49
C ILE A 10 17.12 -81.60 -50.81
N ALA A 11 18.01 -81.44 -49.81
CA ALA A 11 17.85 -82.02 -48.47
C ALA A 11 18.95 -81.56 -47.49
N ALA A 12 18.50 -81.19 -46.28
CA ALA A 12 19.15 -81.30 -44.97
C ALA A 12 20.52 -80.60 -44.77
N ALA A 13 20.55 -79.47 -44.04
CA ALA A 13 20.61 -79.40 -42.57
C ALA A 13 21.94 -79.87 -41.99
N LEU A 14 22.76 -78.93 -41.52
CA LEU A 14 23.23 -78.86 -40.12
C LEU A 14 24.10 -77.61 -39.91
N THR A 15 23.60 -76.78 -39.01
CA THR A 15 24.16 -75.59 -38.35
C THR A 15 25.61 -75.74 -37.90
N PHE A 16 26.43 -74.68 -38.04
CA PHE A 16 27.35 -74.21 -36.99
C PHE A 16 27.82 -72.76 -37.26
N SER A 17 27.57 -71.90 -36.26
CA SER A 17 28.21 -70.62 -35.86
C SER A 17 28.88 -69.73 -36.91
N ALA A 18 28.31 -68.55 -37.16
CA ALA A 18 28.96 -67.43 -37.84
C ALA A 18 29.71 -66.55 -36.81
N SER A 19 31.03 -66.70 -36.76
CA SER A 19 31.97 -65.62 -36.48
C SER A 19 32.91 -65.55 -37.67
N CYS A 20 32.85 -64.50 -38.48
CA CYS A 20 33.87 -64.09 -39.46
C CYS A 20 33.44 -62.75 -40.08
N ALA A 21 34.10 -61.66 -39.67
CA ALA A 21 34.19 -60.43 -40.46
C ALA A 21 35.03 -60.75 -41.72
N ALA A 22 34.54 -60.40 -42.90
CA ALA A 22 35.31 -60.50 -44.14
C ALA A 22 35.87 -59.11 -44.47
N GLU A 23 37.18 -58.92 -44.28
CA GLU A 23 37.89 -57.72 -44.71
C GLU A 23 37.93 -57.63 -46.24
N TYR A 24 37.37 -56.56 -46.82
CA TYR A 24 37.61 -56.19 -48.22
C TYR A 24 38.53 -54.99 -48.27
N THR A 25 39.66 -55.12 -48.96
CA THR A 25 40.61 -54.04 -49.19
C THR A 25 40.29 -53.33 -50.51
N VAL A 26 39.96 -52.03 -50.44
CA VAL A 26 40.02 -51.09 -51.57
C VAL A 26 41.14 -50.08 -51.23
N PRO A 27 41.94 -49.57 -52.18
CA PRO A 27 43.07 -48.71 -51.84
C PRO A 27 42.62 -47.39 -51.20
N GLY A 28 42.80 -47.26 -49.87
CA GLY A 28 42.62 -46.00 -49.13
C GLY A 28 42.02 -46.15 -47.72
N TYR A 29 41.16 -47.14 -47.49
CA TYR A 29 40.45 -47.33 -46.21
C TYR A 29 40.20 -48.83 -45.93
N THR A 30 40.32 -49.24 -44.66
CA THR A 30 39.90 -50.57 -44.18
C THR A 30 38.43 -50.49 -43.77
N MET A 31 37.62 -51.52 -44.03
CA MET A 31 36.21 -51.57 -43.63
C MET A 31 36.00 -52.47 -42.40
N SER A 32 35.23 -52.02 -41.42
CA SER A 32 34.56 -52.88 -40.44
C SER A 32 33.10 -53.07 -40.89
N VAL A 33 32.83 -54.10 -41.71
CA VAL A 33 31.46 -54.48 -42.10
C VAL A 33 31.06 -55.72 -41.35
N CYS A 34 29.98 -55.64 -40.58
CA CYS A 34 29.29 -56.82 -40.06
C CYS A 34 27.77 -56.66 -40.23
N ALA A 35 27.17 -57.71 -40.79
CA ALA A 35 25.74 -58.11 -40.80
C ALA A 35 24.96 -58.11 -42.14
N PHE A 36 25.51 -57.62 -43.26
CA PHE A 36 24.91 -57.89 -44.57
C PHE A 36 25.98 -58.17 -45.63
N ASP A 37 25.71 -59.12 -46.54
CA ASP A 37 26.57 -59.49 -47.68
C ASP A 37 26.94 -58.27 -48.57
N GLY A 38 27.94 -57.50 -48.16
CA GLY A 38 28.90 -56.79 -49.00
C GLY A 38 28.43 -55.79 -50.06
N LYS A 39 27.31 -55.06 -49.89
CA LYS A 39 26.98 -53.90 -50.76
C LYS A 39 26.31 -52.75 -50.01
N TYR A 40 26.98 -51.61 -49.89
CA TYR A 40 26.32 -50.31 -49.68
C TYR A 40 26.09 -49.67 -51.05
N ASP A 41 25.10 -48.79 -51.16
CA ASP A 41 24.83 -48.09 -52.43
C ASP A 41 25.58 -46.76 -52.52
N PHE A 42 25.75 -46.08 -51.38
CA PHE A 42 26.49 -44.83 -51.28
C PHE A 42 26.97 -44.57 -49.84
N GLU A 43 27.89 -43.63 -49.72
CA GLU A 43 28.39 -43.10 -48.45
C GLU A 43 27.93 -41.64 -48.30
N TYR A 44 27.50 -41.27 -47.10
CA TYR A 44 27.20 -39.89 -46.74
C TYR A 44 27.66 -39.64 -45.30
N ASP A 45 28.51 -38.62 -45.13
CA ASP A 45 29.05 -38.19 -43.83
C ASP A 45 29.63 -39.35 -42.98
N ASN A 46 30.46 -40.18 -43.61
CA ASN A 46 31.12 -41.36 -43.03
C ASN A 46 30.18 -42.51 -42.62
N VAL A 47 28.91 -42.45 -43.04
CA VAL A 47 27.91 -43.49 -42.85
C VAL A 47 27.59 -44.12 -44.19
N PHE A 48 27.57 -45.45 -44.23
CA PHE A 48 27.23 -46.22 -45.42
C PHE A 48 25.75 -46.55 -45.41
N TYR A 49 25.08 -46.25 -46.53
CA TYR A 49 23.64 -46.46 -46.70
C TYR A 49 23.37 -47.44 -47.83
N ARG A 50 22.25 -48.16 -47.70
CA ARG A 50 21.67 -49.00 -48.75
C ARG A 50 20.22 -48.61 -48.95
N TYR A 51 19.77 -48.50 -50.19
CA TYR A 51 18.36 -48.32 -50.50
C TYR A 51 17.56 -49.61 -50.29
N THR A 52 16.39 -49.54 -49.66
CA THR A 52 15.52 -50.70 -49.40
C THR A 52 14.41 -50.88 -50.44
N GLY A 53 14.10 -49.85 -51.23
CA GLY A 53 13.12 -49.87 -52.32
C GLY A 53 13.74 -49.72 -53.72
N ASP A 54 13.04 -50.24 -54.75
CA ASP A 54 13.46 -50.16 -56.16
C ASP A 54 13.49 -48.72 -56.72
N ASP A 55 12.82 -47.78 -56.06
CA ASP A 55 12.72 -46.36 -56.41
C ASP A 55 13.65 -45.44 -55.60
N HIS A 56 14.49 -46.02 -54.73
CA HIS A 56 15.44 -45.30 -53.89
C HIS A 56 14.81 -44.26 -52.94
N THR A 57 13.56 -44.45 -52.49
CA THR A 57 12.90 -43.51 -51.56
C THR A 57 13.17 -43.79 -50.08
N GLU A 58 13.68 -44.98 -49.76
CA GLU A 58 14.01 -45.41 -48.40
C GLU A 58 15.44 -45.92 -48.34
N ALA A 59 16.17 -45.57 -47.28
CA ALA A 59 17.54 -45.97 -47.04
C ALA A 59 17.71 -46.54 -45.63
N VAL A 60 18.64 -47.48 -45.49
CA VAL A 60 19.00 -48.12 -44.22
C VAL A 60 20.49 -48.02 -44.02
N VAL A 61 20.89 -47.73 -42.78
CA VAL A 61 22.31 -47.65 -42.40
C VAL A 61 22.89 -49.06 -42.36
N CYS A 62 24.02 -49.26 -43.03
CA CYS A 62 24.65 -50.57 -43.16
C CYS A 62 26.11 -50.62 -42.70
N GLY A 63 26.68 -49.49 -42.25
CA GLY A 63 28.00 -49.45 -41.63
C GLY A 63 28.56 -48.03 -41.48
N PHE A 64 29.75 -47.94 -40.92
CA PHE A 64 30.50 -46.70 -40.71
C PHE A 64 31.90 -46.80 -41.33
N ALA A 65 32.47 -45.67 -41.74
CA ALA A 65 33.87 -45.60 -42.17
C ALA A 65 34.83 -45.82 -40.99
N ASN A 66 35.95 -46.51 -41.20
CA ASN A 66 36.92 -46.76 -40.12
C ASN A 66 37.69 -45.49 -39.75
N GLY A 67 37.94 -45.31 -38.44
CA GLY A 67 38.72 -44.20 -37.90
C GLY A 67 37.93 -42.92 -37.66
N ILE A 68 36.59 -42.98 -37.68
CA ILE A 68 35.75 -41.86 -37.24
C ILE A 68 35.56 -41.89 -35.73
N GLU A 69 35.39 -40.72 -35.12
CA GLU A 69 35.09 -40.58 -33.69
C GLU A 69 33.57 -40.37 -33.44
N TYR A 70 32.81 -40.05 -34.49
CA TYR A 70 31.38 -39.85 -34.42
C TYR A 70 30.69 -40.13 -35.76
N ALA A 71 29.37 -40.27 -35.75
CA ALA A 71 28.55 -40.34 -36.95
C ALA A 71 27.16 -39.71 -36.73
N TYR A 72 26.57 -39.10 -37.76
CA TYR A 72 25.21 -38.58 -37.71
C TYR A 72 24.29 -39.31 -38.69
N ILE A 73 23.11 -39.72 -38.21
CA ILE A 73 22.06 -40.36 -38.99
C ILE A 73 20.93 -39.35 -39.23
N PRO A 74 20.77 -38.78 -40.44
CA PRO A 74 19.73 -37.80 -40.76
C PRO A 74 18.36 -38.46 -40.96
N GLU A 75 17.28 -37.67 -40.98
CA GLU A 75 15.95 -38.15 -41.42
C GLU A 75 15.92 -38.54 -42.89
N TYR A 76 16.60 -37.76 -43.74
CA TYR A 76 16.71 -38.02 -45.16
C TYR A 76 18.15 -37.95 -45.61
N VAL A 77 18.54 -38.85 -46.51
CA VAL A 77 19.85 -38.85 -47.15
C VAL A 77 19.68 -39.03 -48.66
N ASN A 78 20.27 -38.15 -49.46
CA ASN A 78 20.10 -38.12 -50.93
C ASN A 78 18.63 -38.16 -51.42
N GLY A 79 17.70 -37.62 -50.61
CA GLY A 79 16.27 -37.60 -50.92
C GLY A 79 15.49 -38.87 -50.53
N ALA A 80 16.14 -39.84 -49.89
CA ALA A 80 15.53 -41.04 -49.33
C ALA A 80 15.38 -40.93 -47.81
N GLU A 81 14.24 -41.35 -47.27
CA GLU A 81 13.99 -41.41 -45.83
C GLU A 81 14.86 -42.50 -45.19
N VAL A 82 15.54 -42.20 -44.09
CA VAL A 82 16.31 -43.19 -43.34
C VAL A 82 15.37 -43.93 -42.40
N THR A 83 14.90 -45.10 -42.83
CA THR A 83 13.80 -45.82 -42.18
C THR A 83 14.27 -46.85 -41.15
N ASP A 84 15.53 -47.26 -41.19
CA ASP A 84 16.05 -48.29 -40.28
C ASP A 84 17.54 -48.12 -39.98
N PHE A 85 17.91 -48.54 -38.77
CA PHE A 85 19.28 -48.65 -38.27
C PHE A 85 19.39 -49.99 -37.52
N PRO A 86 19.89 -51.05 -38.18
CA PRO A 86 19.90 -52.39 -37.61
C PRO A 86 20.77 -52.46 -36.36
N ARG A 87 20.28 -53.14 -35.32
CA ARG A 87 21.03 -53.32 -34.07
C ARG A 87 22.37 -54.03 -34.29
N GLU A 88 22.45 -54.89 -35.30
CA GLU A 88 23.69 -55.57 -35.65
C GLU A 88 24.76 -54.62 -36.18
N VAL A 89 24.36 -53.50 -36.82
CA VAL A 89 25.31 -52.44 -37.22
C VAL A 89 25.81 -51.71 -35.96
N PHE A 90 24.93 -51.49 -34.98
CA PHE A 90 25.29 -50.90 -33.69
C PHE A 90 26.35 -51.73 -32.93
N ASP A 91 26.15 -53.04 -32.83
CA ASP A 91 27.04 -53.96 -32.09
C ASP A 91 28.48 -54.01 -32.67
N THR A 92 28.70 -53.39 -33.83
CA THR A 92 29.97 -53.39 -34.57
C THR A 92 30.74 -52.08 -34.47
N ILE A 93 30.13 -51.07 -33.83
CA ILE A 93 30.72 -49.77 -33.59
C ILE A 93 31.90 -49.94 -32.62
N GLU A 94 33.03 -49.28 -32.89
CA GLU A 94 34.18 -49.26 -31.99
C GLU A 94 33.89 -48.42 -30.72
N GLU A 95 34.48 -48.75 -29.57
CA GLU A 95 34.13 -48.18 -28.24
C GLU A 95 34.18 -46.65 -28.17
N TYR A 96 34.91 -46.00 -29.07
CA TYR A 96 35.12 -44.55 -29.10
C TYR A 96 34.24 -43.79 -30.10
N ILE A 97 33.38 -44.48 -30.87
CA ILE A 97 32.52 -43.80 -31.84
C ILE A 97 31.19 -43.43 -31.20
N THR A 98 30.83 -42.14 -31.28
CA THR A 98 29.53 -41.62 -30.80
C THR A 98 28.55 -41.44 -31.96
N VAL A 99 27.37 -42.07 -31.89
CA VAL A 99 26.34 -41.93 -32.95
C VAL A 99 25.24 -40.98 -32.52
N TYR A 100 24.95 -40.00 -33.38
CA TYR A 100 23.90 -39.01 -33.23
C TYR A 100 22.77 -39.32 -34.22
N PHE A 101 21.53 -39.31 -33.75
CA PHE A 101 20.36 -39.54 -34.60
C PHE A 101 19.51 -38.29 -34.72
N HIS A 102 19.03 -37.98 -35.93
CA HIS A 102 17.87 -37.13 -36.08
C HIS A 102 16.68 -37.75 -35.34
N LYS A 103 15.85 -36.93 -34.67
CA LYS A 103 14.71 -37.43 -33.87
C LYS A 103 13.78 -38.38 -34.62
N ASN A 104 13.61 -38.16 -35.93
CA ASN A 104 12.75 -38.98 -36.80
C ASN A 104 13.47 -40.20 -37.40
N ALA A 105 14.79 -40.30 -37.28
CA ALA A 105 15.60 -41.42 -37.74
C ALA A 105 16.01 -42.38 -36.61
N VAL A 106 15.56 -42.14 -35.37
CA VAL A 106 15.83 -43.04 -34.23
C VAL A 106 15.03 -44.33 -34.42
N PRO A 107 15.67 -45.51 -34.57
CA PRO A 107 14.94 -46.76 -34.73
C PRO A 107 14.18 -47.13 -33.45
N GLU A 108 13.02 -47.79 -33.58
CA GLU A 108 12.13 -48.11 -32.45
C GLU A 108 12.85 -48.85 -31.32
N TRP A 109 13.75 -49.78 -31.66
CA TRP A 109 14.51 -50.55 -30.65
C TRP A 109 15.41 -49.65 -29.81
N LEU A 110 16.04 -48.64 -30.43
CA LEU A 110 16.91 -47.71 -29.71
C LEU A 110 16.03 -46.79 -28.84
N ALA A 111 14.95 -46.24 -29.39
CA ALA A 111 13.99 -45.42 -28.64
C ALA A 111 13.43 -46.12 -27.38
N ASP A 112 13.22 -47.43 -27.44
CA ASP A 112 12.78 -48.23 -26.29
C ASP A 112 13.89 -48.55 -25.27
N VAL A 113 15.14 -48.68 -25.72
CA VAL A 113 16.32 -48.77 -24.84
C VAL A 113 16.51 -47.46 -24.06
N MET A 114 16.33 -46.31 -24.71
CA MET A 114 16.59 -44.99 -24.12
C MET A 114 15.61 -44.63 -23.00
N LYS A 115 14.42 -45.24 -22.98
CA LYS A 115 13.41 -45.07 -21.91
C LYS A 115 13.74 -45.85 -20.64
N ARG A 116 14.75 -46.72 -20.66
CA ARG A 116 15.13 -47.63 -19.57
C ARG A 116 16.49 -47.25 -18.99
N THR A 117 16.62 -46.02 -18.51
CA THR A 117 17.90 -45.43 -18.03
C THR A 117 18.52 -46.11 -16.81
N ASP A 118 17.78 -46.99 -16.15
CA ASP A 118 18.16 -47.60 -14.86
C ASP A 118 18.69 -49.05 -15.01
N ASP A 119 18.91 -49.52 -16.25
CA ASP A 119 19.34 -50.89 -16.56
C ASP A 119 20.82 -50.91 -16.98
N ASP A 120 21.68 -51.45 -16.11
CA ASP A 120 23.15 -51.49 -16.30
C ASP A 120 23.56 -52.19 -17.61
N ASP A 121 22.75 -53.12 -18.13
CA ASP A 121 23.01 -53.83 -19.40
C ASP A 121 22.93 -52.91 -20.63
N TYR A 122 22.31 -51.72 -20.51
CA TYR A 122 22.15 -50.75 -21.58
C TYR A 122 22.95 -49.45 -21.38
N ALA A 123 23.68 -49.34 -20.28
CA ALA A 123 24.48 -48.14 -19.95
C ALA A 123 25.53 -47.83 -21.02
N GLU A 124 26.13 -48.86 -21.62
CA GLU A 124 27.10 -48.72 -22.72
C GLU A 124 26.46 -48.22 -24.02
N ILE A 125 25.22 -48.63 -24.30
CA ILE A 125 24.45 -48.19 -25.48
C ILE A 125 24.05 -46.72 -25.31
N ILE A 126 23.60 -46.35 -24.11
CA ILE A 126 23.17 -44.99 -23.77
C ILE A 126 24.34 -44.01 -23.73
N THR A 127 25.57 -44.46 -23.42
CA THR A 127 26.78 -43.61 -23.46
C THR A 127 27.34 -43.42 -24.87
N ARG A 128 27.01 -44.31 -25.82
CA ARG A 128 27.55 -44.32 -27.19
C ARG A 128 26.57 -43.82 -28.24
N CYS A 129 25.29 -43.74 -27.90
CA CYS A 129 24.23 -43.15 -28.71
C CYS A 129 23.57 -42.01 -27.95
N TYR A 130 23.72 -40.80 -28.48
CA TYR A 130 22.95 -39.67 -28.01
C TYR A 130 21.79 -39.44 -28.98
N PRO A 131 20.53 -39.73 -28.59
CA PRO A 131 19.38 -39.27 -29.33
C PRO A 131 19.43 -37.77 -29.15
N VAL A 132 19.62 -37.04 -30.24
CA VAL A 132 19.63 -35.59 -30.13
C VAL A 132 18.18 -35.13 -30.25
N LEU A 133 17.41 -35.47 -29.21
CA LEU A 133 16.06 -34.96 -29.02
C LEU A 133 16.19 -33.43 -28.98
N ASP A 134 15.53 -32.77 -29.92
CA ASP A 134 15.48 -31.31 -30.10
C ASP A 134 16.79 -30.65 -30.59
N CYS A 135 17.55 -31.33 -31.44
CA CYS A 135 18.66 -30.71 -32.19
C CYS A 135 18.45 -30.72 -33.70
N VAL A 136 19.04 -29.71 -34.34
CA VAL A 136 19.09 -29.53 -35.78
C VAL A 136 20.53 -29.76 -36.24
N PHE A 137 20.73 -30.46 -37.35
CA PHE A 137 22.06 -30.75 -37.88
C PHE A 137 22.25 -30.10 -39.25
N ALA A 138 23.39 -29.46 -39.46
CA ALA A 138 23.80 -28.98 -40.77
C ALA A 138 25.31 -29.01 -40.93
N ASP A 139 25.80 -29.68 -41.99
CA ASP A 139 27.21 -29.65 -42.43
C ASP A 139 28.23 -29.95 -41.30
N GLY A 140 27.98 -30.99 -40.49
CA GLY A 140 28.86 -31.39 -39.39
C GLY A 140 28.72 -30.54 -38.12
N LEU A 141 27.66 -29.72 -38.01
CA LEU A 141 27.34 -28.85 -36.88
C LEU A 141 26.03 -29.28 -36.23
N ILE A 142 25.98 -29.29 -34.90
CA ILE A 142 24.79 -29.64 -34.11
C ILE A 142 24.28 -28.40 -33.37
N PHE A 143 23.03 -28.05 -33.62
CA PHE A 143 22.33 -26.92 -33.02
C PHE A 143 21.22 -27.40 -32.08
N LYS A 144 20.93 -26.64 -31.02
CA LYS A 144 19.73 -26.80 -30.18
C LYS A 144 18.76 -25.66 -30.41
N VAL A 145 17.47 -25.96 -30.36
CA VAL A 145 16.44 -24.92 -30.26
C VAL A 145 16.60 -24.20 -28.93
N ARG A 146 16.73 -22.88 -29.02
CA ARG A 146 17.00 -22.00 -27.89
C ARG A 146 15.70 -21.75 -27.12
N SER A 147 15.49 -22.48 -26.02
CA SER A 147 14.28 -22.40 -25.19
C SER A 147 14.42 -21.55 -23.92
N ASP A 148 15.61 -21.00 -23.68
CA ASP A 148 15.93 -20.07 -22.57
C ASP A 148 15.30 -18.67 -22.75
N ARG A 149 14.77 -18.38 -23.94
CA ARG A 149 14.02 -17.14 -24.25
C ARG A 149 12.52 -17.43 -24.28
N GLU A 150 11.78 -16.96 -23.27
CA GLU A 150 10.32 -17.08 -23.22
C GLU A 150 9.67 -16.52 -24.50
N GLY A 151 9.01 -17.38 -25.27
CA GLY A 151 8.22 -17.00 -26.44
C GLY A 151 8.93 -17.03 -27.80
N LEU A 152 10.22 -17.41 -27.86
CA LEU A 152 10.96 -17.59 -29.11
C LEU A 152 11.21 -19.10 -29.35
N GLN A 153 10.45 -19.72 -30.24
CA GLN A 153 10.64 -21.14 -30.63
C GLN A 153 11.52 -21.31 -31.89
N ASP A 154 12.01 -20.20 -32.49
CA ASP A 154 12.58 -20.18 -33.84
C ASP A 154 14.09 -19.81 -33.90
N GLU A 155 14.80 -19.88 -32.77
CA GLU A 155 16.25 -19.58 -32.70
C GLU A 155 17.10 -20.81 -32.37
N LEU A 156 18.32 -20.85 -32.90
CA LEU A 156 19.28 -21.95 -32.75
C LEU A 156 20.55 -21.52 -32.02
N MET A 157 21.04 -22.41 -31.16
CA MET A 157 22.35 -22.32 -30.51
C MET A 157 23.25 -23.43 -31.06
N LEU A 158 24.43 -23.09 -31.59
CA LEU A 158 25.43 -24.10 -31.96
C LEU A 158 25.97 -24.75 -30.69
N THR A 159 25.77 -26.05 -30.55
CA THR A 159 26.17 -26.80 -29.35
C THR A 159 27.42 -27.64 -29.52
N MET A 160 27.71 -28.08 -30.74
CA MET A 160 28.84 -28.96 -31.01
C MET A 160 29.24 -28.89 -32.47
N VAL A 161 30.56 -28.90 -32.68
CA VAL A 161 31.15 -29.05 -34.01
C VAL A 161 31.80 -30.41 -34.09
N LEU A 162 31.39 -31.19 -35.08
CA LEU A 162 31.90 -32.53 -35.28
C LEU A 162 33.00 -32.55 -36.34
N ARG A 163 32.79 -31.88 -37.47
CA ARG A 163 33.74 -31.84 -38.61
C ARG A 163 35.14 -31.33 -38.26
N GLU A 164 36.12 -31.78 -39.03
CA GLU A 164 37.49 -31.26 -39.04
C GLU A 164 37.69 -30.23 -40.16
N GLY A 165 38.71 -29.36 -40.02
CA GLY A 165 39.04 -28.32 -41.01
C GLY A 165 38.22 -27.03 -40.88
N ASP A 166 38.20 -26.21 -41.94
CA ASP A 166 37.52 -24.90 -41.95
C ASP A 166 36.01 -25.04 -41.63
N VAL A 167 35.51 -24.24 -40.68
CA VAL A 167 34.10 -24.23 -40.25
C VAL A 167 33.45 -22.89 -40.60
N VAL A 168 32.27 -22.96 -41.22
CA VAL A 168 31.42 -21.80 -41.50
C VAL A 168 30.06 -22.07 -40.84
N ILE A 169 29.70 -21.26 -39.84
CA ILE A 169 28.40 -21.37 -39.19
C ILE A 169 27.37 -20.63 -40.06
N PRO A 170 26.24 -21.28 -40.45
CA PRO A 170 25.19 -20.63 -41.23
C PRO A 170 24.39 -19.62 -40.40
N GLU A 171 23.84 -18.59 -41.05
CA GLU A 171 22.91 -17.62 -40.43
C GLU A 171 21.57 -18.28 -40.05
N GLU A 172 21.15 -19.29 -40.82
CA GLU A 172 19.85 -19.96 -40.70
C GLU A 172 19.98 -21.46 -41.01
N VAL A 173 19.27 -22.30 -40.26
CA VAL A 173 19.13 -23.74 -40.50
C VAL A 173 17.68 -24.13 -40.27
N GLU A 174 17.06 -24.80 -41.26
CA GLU A 174 15.65 -25.22 -41.19
C GLU A 174 14.68 -24.08 -40.79
N ASP A 175 14.78 -22.94 -41.47
CA ASP A 175 13.98 -21.72 -41.24
C ASP A 175 14.15 -21.08 -39.84
N MET A 176 15.13 -21.54 -39.05
CA MET A 176 15.46 -21.00 -37.73
C MET A 176 16.80 -20.26 -37.75
N THR A 177 16.87 -19.11 -37.09
CA THR A 177 18.08 -18.25 -37.08
C THR A 177 19.10 -18.74 -36.05
N VAL A 178 20.38 -18.82 -36.42
CA VAL A 178 21.46 -19.17 -35.48
C VAL A 178 21.90 -17.92 -34.71
N THR A 179 21.59 -17.86 -33.41
CA THR A 179 21.82 -16.67 -32.57
C THR A 179 22.87 -16.87 -31.47
N ALA A 180 23.30 -18.10 -31.19
CA ALA A 180 24.20 -18.36 -30.06
C ALA A 180 25.22 -19.49 -30.32
N ILE A 181 26.29 -19.50 -29.51
CA ILE A 181 27.27 -20.59 -29.41
C ILE A 181 27.25 -21.10 -27.97
N ASP A 182 27.28 -22.42 -27.77
CA ASP A 182 27.42 -23.06 -26.46
C ASP A 182 28.89 -23.05 -25.99
N GLY A 183 29.12 -23.04 -24.67
CA GLY A 183 30.47 -23.01 -24.09
C GLY A 183 31.33 -24.23 -24.43
N ASN A 184 30.72 -25.33 -24.87
CA ASN A 184 31.46 -26.53 -25.28
C ASN A 184 31.60 -26.68 -26.80
N ALA A 185 31.01 -25.79 -27.60
CA ALA A 185 30.88 -26.01 -29.05
C ALA A 185 32.22 -26.16 -29.78
N PHE A 186 33.23 -25.36 -29.38
CA PHE A 186 34.60 -25.45 -29.91
C PHE A 186 35.64 -25.79 -28.85
N TYR A 187 35.27 -25.99 -27.59
CA TYR A 187 36.22 -26.26 -26.51
C TYR A 187 37.19 -27.43 -26.86
N HIS A 188 38.50 -27.20 -26.76
CA HIS A 188 39.56 -28.15 -27.14
C HIS A 188 39.62 -28.61 -28.62
N ARG A 189 39.03 -27.90 -29.57
CA ARG A 189 39.09 -28.29 -31.00
C ARG A 189 40.42 -27.88 -31.66
N GLN A 190 41.37 -28.81 -31.68
CA GLN A 190 42.74 -28.61 -32.17
C GLN A 190 42.94 -28.78 -33.69
N GLY A 191 41.94 -29.26 -34.43
CA GLY A 191 42.00 -29.46 -35.89
C GLY A 191 41.31 -28.38 -36.75
N ILE A 192 40.77 -27.33 -36.12
CA ILE A 192 40.02 -26.26 -36.79
C ILE A 192 40.86 -24.97 -36.79
N GLU A 193 41.43 -24.60 -37.94
CA GLU A 193 42.28 -23.41 -38.09
C GLU A 193 41.48 -22.13 -38.41
N LYS A 194 40.27 -22.26 -38.96
CA LYS A 194 39.43 -21.15 -39.41
C LYS A 194 37.97 -21.38 -39.05
N VAL A 195 37.38 -20.38 -38.39
CA VAL A 195 35.96 -20.34 -38.03
C VAL A 195 35.36 -19.04 -38.57
N VAL A 196 34.23 -19.14 -39.27
CA VAL A 196 33.43 -17.98 -39.71
C VAL A 196 32.13 -17.96 -38.93
N LEU A 197 31.96 -16.91 -38.13
CA LEU A 197 30.77 -16.65 -37.33
C LEU A 197 29.83 -15.69 -38.08
N PRO A 198 28.52 -15.99 -38.20
CA PRO A 198 27.55 -15.07 -38.78
C PRO A 198 27.23 -13.91 -37.84
N ASP A 199 26.83 -12.76 -38.42
CA ASP A 199 26.45 -11.57 -37.64
C ASP A 199 25.14 -11.78 -36.86
N THR A 200 24.38 -12.83 -37.13
CA THR A 200 23.18 -13.23 -36.36
C THR A 200 23.50 -13.67 -34.94
N ILE A 201 24.76 -14.05 -34.64
CA ILE A 201 25.17 -14.46 -33.30
C ILE A 201 25.19 -13.24 -32.35
N ASP A 202 24.42 -13.33 -31.27
CA ASP A 202 24.32 -12.33 -30.20
C ASP A 202 24.93 -12.81 -28.87
N TYR A 203 25.21 -14.11 -28.74
CA TYR A 203 25.69 -14.71 -27.49
C TYR A 203 26.81 -15.73 -27.69
N ILE A 204 27.92 -15.51 -26.98
CA ILE A 204 29.06 -16.43 -26.88
C ILE A 204 29.50 -16.47 -25.41
N PRO A 205 29.51 -17.65 -24.75
CA PRO A 205 29.82 -17.76 -23.33
C PRO A 205 31.31 -18.02 -23.05
N ASP A 206 31.66 -18.05 -21.76
CA ASP A 206 32.97 -18.42 -21.23
C ASP A 206 33.46 -19.73 -21.87
N TYR A 207 34.77 -19.79 -22.15
CA TYR A 207 35.46 -20.97 -22.69
C TYR A 207 35.02 -21.47 -24.08
N ALA A 208 34.07 -20.84 -24.77
CA ALA A 208 33.51 -21.39 -26.02
C ALA A 208 34.55 -21.78 -27.08
N PHE A 209 35.68 -21.05 -27.15
CA PHE A 209 36.81 -21.33 -28.03
C PHE A 209 38.10 -21.66 -27.27
N ALA A 210 38.07 -21.97 -25.97
CA ALA A 210 39.29 -22.24 -25.22
C ALA A 210 40.01 -23.49 -25.77
N HIS A 211 41.34 -23.40 -25.84
CA HIS A 211 42.23 -24.43 -26.35
C HIS A 211 41.90 -24.88 -27.78
N CYS A 212 41.55 -23.96 -28.66
CA CYS A 212 41.41 -24.20 -30.11
C CYS A 212 42.69 -23.87 -30.89
N SER A 213 42.78 -24.39 -32.13
CA SER A 213 43.86 -24.06 -33.09
C SER A 213 43.51 -22.93 -34.07
N VAL A 214 42.43 -22.17 -33.80
CA VAL A 214 41.97 -21.09 -34.68
C VAL A 214 43.03 -20.01 -34.82
N THR A 215 43.33 -19.60 -36.06
CA THR A 215 44.41 -18.64 -36.36
C THR A 215 43.92 -17.20 -36.54
N GLU A 216 42.70 -17.02 -37.05
CA GLU A 216 42.01 -15.74 -37.19
C GLU A 216 40.51 -15.92 -36.92
N ILE A 217 39.91 -14.99 -36.17
CA ILE A 217 38.45 -14.96 -35.94
C ILE A 217 37.90 -13.54 -36.00
N ASN A 218 36.69 -13.39 -36.53
CA ASN A 218 35.94 -12.14 -36.49
C ASN A 218 34.85 -12.25 -35.43
N ILE A 219 34.78 -11.27 -34.52
CA ILE A 219 33.70 -11.21 -33.54
C ILE A 219 32.43 -10.69 -34.25
N PRO A 220 31.28 -11.39 -34.16
CA PRO A 220 30.04 -11.00 -34.81
C PRO A 220 29.57 -9.61 -34.40
N LYS A 221 28.93 -8.87 -35.31
CA LYS A 221 28.50 -7.48 -35.07
C LYS A 221 27.56 -7.29 -33.86
N ASN A 222 26.84 -8.33 -33.46
CA ASN A 222 25.90 -8.29 -32.33
C ASN A 222 26.51 -8.74 -30.99
N VAL A 223 27.80 -9.11 -30.95
CA VAL A 223 28.50 -9.54 -29.72
C VAL A 223 29.25 -8.37 -29.09
N HIS A 224 28.66 -7.77 -28.06
CA HIS A 224 29.18 -6.53 -27.48
C HIS A 224 30.20 -6.72 -26.33
N ALA A 225 30.41 -7.95 -25.84
CA ALA A 225 31.40 -8.24 -24.80
C ALA A 225 32.17 -9.53 -25.09
N ILE A 226 33.44 -9.56 -24.66
CA ILE A 226 34.29 -10.75 -24.70
C ILE A 226 34.31 -11.40 -23.31
N PRO A 227 33.79 -12.63 -23.14
CA PRO A 227 33.66 -13.30 -21.85
C PRO A 227 35.00 -13.86 -21.36
N SER A 228 35.00 -14.40 -20.14
CA SER A 228 36.21 -14.92 -19.48
C SER A 228 36.73 -16.16 -20.21
N TYR A 229 38.05 -16.22 -20.38
CA TYR A 229 38.72 -17.35 -21.00
C TYR A 229 38.21 -17.75 -22.40
N LEU A 230 37.51 -16.86 -23.13
CA LEU A 230 36.89 -17.20 -24.41
C LEU A 230 37.86 -17.90 -25.37
N PHE A 231 39.08 -17.38 -25.49
CA PHE A 231 40.14 -17.93 -26.32
C PHE A 231 41.32 -18.46 -25.50
N SER A 232 41.12 -18.79 -24.22
CA SER A 232 42.20 -19.23 -23.33
C SER A 232 42.99 -20.39 -23.93
N GLY A 233 44.32 -20.29 -24.00
CA GLY A 233 45.19 -21.34 -24.52
C GLY A 233 45.11 -21.58 -26.04
N CYS A 234 44.50 -20.69 -26.82
CA CYS A 234 44.54 -20.71 -28.29
C CYS A 234 45.88 -20.19 -28.81
N THR A 235 46.95 -20.98 -28.65
CA THR A 235 48.33 -20.54 -28.92
C THR A 235 48.61 -20.17 -30.38
N GLU A 236 47.80 -20.64 -31.32
CA GLU A 236 47.92 -20.34 -32.75
C GLU A 236 47.13 -19.11 -33.22
N LEU A 237 46.30 -18.52 -32.34
CA LEU A 237 45.46 -17.36 -32.64
C LEU A 237 46.33 -16.11 -32.79
N LYS A 238 46.45 -15.63 -34.03
CA LYS A 238 47.31 -14.48 -34.40
C LYS A 238 46.54 -13.20 -34.65
N LYS A 239 45.22 -13.30 -34.88
CA LYS A 239 44.41 -12.13 -35.23
C LYS A 239 42.96 -12.28 -34.80
N VAL A 240 42.45 -11.27 -34.09
CA VAL A 240 41.03 -11.13 -33.77
C VAL A 240 40.53 -9.83 -34.37
N LYS A 241 39.46 -9.87 -35.16
CA LYS A 241 38.80 -8.65 -35.64
C LYS A 241 37.65 -8.28 -34.72
N PHE A 242 37.84 -7.18 -34.00
CA PHE A 242 36.84 -6.54 -33.19
C PHE A 242 36.00 -5.60 -34.06
N HIS A 243 34.67 -5.64 -33.95
CA HIS A 243 33.80 -4.64 -34.57
C HIS A 243 33.71 -3.39 -33.66
N GLU A 244 33.23 -2.27 -34.21
CA GLU A 244 33.16 -0.98 -33.48
C GLU A 244 32.20 -0.98 -32.28
N GLY A 245 31.36 -2.01 -32.14
CA GLY A 245 30.38 -2.15 -31.07
C GLY A 245 30.85 -2.95 -29.86
N ILE A 246 32.12 -3.38 -29.82
CA ILE A 246 32.64 -4.13 -28.67
C ILE A 246 32.96 -3.17 -27.53
N MET A 247 32.30 -3.40 -26.40
CA MET A 247 32.33 -2.52 -25.24
C MET A 247 33.44 -2.90 -24.28
N VAL A 248 33.54 -4.19 -23.93
CA VAL A 248 34.43 -4.68 -22.87
C VAL A 248 34.96 -6.07 -23.19
N ALA A 249 36.08 -6.41 -22.56
CA ALA A 249 36.63 -7.76 -22.58
C ALA A 249 37.07 -8.19 -21.18
N ALA A 250 36.81 -9.45 -20.84
CA ALA A 250 37.33 -10.03 -19.61
C ALA A 250 38.86 -10.03 -19.64
N GLN A 251 39.48 -9.70 -18.50
CA GLN A 251 40.94 -9.62 -18.40
C GLN A 251 41.65 -10.92 -18.81
N ASP A 252 41.01 -12.07 -18.58
CA ASP A 252 41.55 -13.40 -18.90
C ASP A 252 41.01 -13.98 -20.22
N ALA A 253 40.28 -13.21 -21.03
CA ALA A 253 39.71 -13.66 -22.32
C ALA A 253 40.76 -14.27 -23.27
N PHE A 254 41.99 -13.77 -23.21
CA PHE A 254 43.14 -14.16 -24.02
C PHE A 254 44.27 -14.75 -23.18
N TYR A 255 43.95 -15.40 -22.05
CA TYR A 255 44.96 -16.05 -21.20
C TYR A 255 45.81 -17.04 -22.03
N GLU A 256 47.13 -16.91 -21.95
CA GLU A 256 48.10 -17.69 -22.76
C GLU A 256 47.98 -17.53 -24.29
N VAL A 257 47.37 -16.42 -24.76
CA VAL A 257 47.29 -16.06 -26.19
C VAL A 257 48.04 -14.75 -26.46
N PRO A 258 48.87 -14.64 -27.52
CA PRO A 258 49.64 -13.44 -27.83
C PRO A 258 48.81 -12.37 -28.56
N ILE A 259 47.64 -12.00 -28.03
CA ILE A 259 46.77 -10.94 -28.56
C ILE A 259 46.67 -9.79 -27.56
N GLU A 260 46.97 -8.58 -28.02
CA GLU A 260 46.72 -7.35 -27.25
C GLU A 260 45.34 -6.80 -27.61
N LEU A 261 44.57 -6.37 -26.59
CA LEU A 261 43.30 -5.69 -26.80
C LEU A 261 43.53 -4.27 -27.37
N PRO A 262 42.71 -3.81 -28.34
CA PRO A 262 42.69 -2.42 -28.75
C PRO A 262 42.47 -1.46 -27.57
N GLU A 263 43.10 -0.28 -27.60
CA GLU A 263 42.93 0.76 -26.55
C GLU A 263 41.46 1.20 -26.36
N SER A 264 40.61 0.98 -27.36
CA SER A 264 39.18 1.30 -27.32
C SER A 264 38.34 0.31 -26.50
N ILE A 265 38.88 -0.85 -26.12
CA ILE A 265 38.16 -1.89 -25.37
C ILE A 265 38.65 -1.90 -23.93
N GLU A 266 37.74 -1.67 -22.99
CA GLU A 266 38.08 -1.69 -21.56
C GLU A 266 38.21 -3.14 -21.06
N ALA A 267 39.40 -3.48 -20.54
CA ALA A 267 39.62 -4.77 -19.88
C ALA A 267 39.04 -4.74 -18.46
N VAL A 268 38.10 -5.64 -18.17
CA VAL A 268 37.35 -5.67 -16.91
C VAL A 268 37.52 -7.01 -16.20
N THR A 269 37.47 -6.99 -14.87
CA THR A 269 37.35 -8.21 -14.07
C THR A 269 35.89 -8.63 -14.05
N VAL A 270 35.58 -9.79 -14.63
CA VAL A 270 34.22 -10.35 -14.64
C VAL A 270 34.05 -11.21 -13.40
N TYR A 271 33.06 -10.88 -12.55
CA TYR A 271 32.69 -11.72 -11.41
C TYR A 271 31.43 -12.50 -11.80
N ASN A 272 31.57 -13.80 -12.08
CA ASN A 272 30.42 -14.65 -12.36
C ASN A 272 30.16 -15.57 -11.16
N HIS A 273 28.97 -15.47 -10.56
CA HIS A 273 28.29 -16.55 -9.84
C HIS A 273 26.85 -16.13 -9.60
N ILE A 274 25.96 -16.53 -10.53
CA ILE A 274 24.59 -17.07 -10.38
C ILE A 274 23.88 -16.83 -11.74
N SER A 275 23.58 -17.92 -12.46
CA SER A 275 22.74 -18.01 -13.69
C SER A 275 23.05 -17.03 -14.84
N ASP A 276 23.69 -17.50 -15.91
CA ASP A 276 23.67 -16.95 -17.29
C ASP A 276 23.90 -15.43 -17.50
N THR A 277 24.44 -14.70 -16.51
CA THR A 277 24.53 -13.23 -16.55
C THR A 277 25.98 -12.75 -16.43
N TYR A 278 26.57 -12.21 -17.50
CA TYR A 278 27.90 -11.57 -17.45
C TYR A 278 27.82 -10.20 -16.78
N ALA A 279 28.25 -10.05 -15.53
CA ALA A 279 28.33 -8.74 -14.87
C ALA A 279 29.67 -8.03 -15.18
N VAL A 280 29.58 -6.88 -15.82
CA VAL A 280 30.70 -5.97 -16.14
C VAL A 280 30.79 -4.91 -15.07
N SER A 281 31.89 -4.88 -14.32
CA SER A 281 31.97 -4.22 -13.01
C SER A 281 31.96 -2.70 -13.04
N THR A 282 32.15 -2.04 -14.17
CA THR A 282 31.89 -0.59 -14.35
C THR A 282 32.19 -0.20 -15.79
N MET A 283 31.27 0.48 -16.47
CA MET A 283 31.53 1.15 -17.74
C MET A 283 31.39 2.66 -17.54
N LYS A 284 32.26 3.41 -18.19
CA LYS A 284 32.15 4.87 -18.29
C LYS A 284 31.69 5.25 -19.69
N ASP A 285 30.61 6.01 -19.77
CA ASP A 285 30.15 6.64 -21.01
C ASP A 285 29.88 8.12 -20.72
N GLY A 286 30.77 8.98 -21.20
CA GLY A 286 30.77 10.40 -20.85
C GLY A 286 30.85 10.65 -19.33
N GLU A 287 29.77 11.19 -18.78
CA GLU A 287 29.60 11.55 -17.36
C GLU A 287 28.87 10.50 -16.52
N TRP A 288 28.54 9.34 -17.10
CA TRP A 288 27.81 8.26 -16.44
C TRP A 288 28.71 7.09 -16.09
N ARG A 289 28.48 6.50 -14.92
CA ARG A 289 29.02 5.19 -14.54
C ARG A 289 27.87 4.22 -14.36
N CYS A 290 28.01 3.04 -14.97
CA CYS A 290 27.03 1.98 -14.86
C CYS A 290 27.67 0.61 -14.68
N ILE A 291 26.90 -0.35 -14.19
CA ILE A 291 27.22 -1.77 -14.18
C ILE A 291 26.30 -2.40 -15.23
N ALA A 292 26.88 -3.03 -16.25
CA ALA A 292 26.11 -3.74 -17.27
C ALA A 292 26.11 -5.24 -17.01
N ALA A 293 25.02 -5.87 -17.40
CA ALA A 293 24.81 -7.29 -17.30
C ALA A 293 24.23 -7.79 -18.63
N HIS A 294 24.78 -8.88 -19.17
CA HIS A 294 24.15 -9.55 -20.31
C HIS A 294 22.90 -10.29 -19.81
N VAL A 295 21.73 -9.94 -20.33
CA VAL A 295 20.46 -10.60 -20.05
C VAL A 295 19.88 -11.16 -21.35
N ASN A 296 18.92 -12.08 -21.27
CA ASN A 296 18.33 -12.72 -22.46
C ASN A 296 17.79 -11.65 -23.43
N GLY A 297 18.47 -11.46 -24.58
CA GLY A 297 18.11 -10.49 -25.62
C GLY A 297 18.93 -9.19 -25.65
N GLY A 298 20.00 -9.06 -24.86
CA GLY A 298 20.97 -7.96 -24.97
C GLY A 298 21.59 -7.52 -23.63
N PHE A 299 22.36 -6.43 -23.65
CA PHE A 299 22.92 -5.85 -22.42
C PHE A 299 21.92 -4.90 -21.77
N GLU A 300 21.67 -5.12 -20.49
CA GLU A 300 21.00 -4.15 -19.62
C GLU A 300 22.01 -3.55 -18.65
N CYS A 301 21.82 -2.29 -18.26
CA CYS A 301 22.70 -1.64 -17.31
C CYS A 301 21.96 -0.89 -16.22
N ARG A 302 22.62 -0.87 -15.06
CA ARG A 302 22.26 -0.08 -13.89
C ARG A 302 23.23 1.07 -13.75
N ILE A 303 22.73 2.30 -13.77
CA ILE A 303 23.53 3.49 -13.46
C ILE A 303 23.80 3.53 -11.96
N THR A 304 25.07 3.73 -11.60
CA THR A 304 25.54 3.81 -10.21
C THR A 304 25.97 5.21 -9.80
N GLU A 305 26.41 6.04 -10.75
CA GLU A 305 26.90 7.39 -10.46
C GLU A 305 26.77 8.29 -11.68
N TYR A 306 26.45 9.57 -11.44
CA TYR A 306 26.59 10.66 -12.41
C TYR A 306 27.67 11.62 -11.90
N ILE A 307 28.77 11.73 -12.63
CA ILE A 307 29.93 12.57 -12.24
C ILE A 307 29.91 13.98 -12.87
N GLY A 308 28.86 14.27 -13.64
CA GLY A 308 28.69 15.53 -14.31
C GLY A 308 28.29 16.67 -13.39
N LYS A 309 28.13 17.85 -13.99
CA LYS A 309 27.79 19.10 -13.27
C LYS A 309 26.58 19.81 -13.84
N ASP A 310 25.84 19.16 -14.73
CA ASP A 310 24.68 19.75 -15.35
C ASP A 310 23.59 20.02 -14.32
N SER A 311 22.91 21.16 -14.47
CA SER A 311 21.74 21.48 -13.65
C SER A 311 20.48 20.78 -14.14
N SER A 312 20.45 20.32 -15.39
CA SER A 312 19.33 19.59 -15.97
C SER A 312 19.81 18.27 -16.58
N ILE A 313 19.42 17.17 -15.95
CA ILE A 313 19.89 15.83 -16.27
C ILE A 313 18.77 15.04 -16.93
N THR A 314 19.07 14.40 -18.06
CA THR A 314 18.22 13.36 -18.64
C THR A 314 19.00 12.05 -18.58
N VAL A 315 18.47 11.07 -17.85
CA VAL A 315 19.05 9.73 -17.82
C VAL A 315 18.90 9.13 -19.22
N PRO A 316 19.97 8.65 -19.85
CA PRO A 316 19.90 8.14 -21.21
C PRO A 316 19.18 6.78 -21.29
N ASP A 317 18.50 6.50 -22.41
CA ASP A 317 17.88 5.19 -22.67
C ASP A 317 18.91 4.06 -22.80
N THR A 318 20.11 4.39 -23.28
CA THR A 318 21.21 3.45 -23.50
C THR A 318 22.54 4.07 -23.10
N LEU A 319 23.45 3.28 -22.53
CA LEU A 319 24.86 3.64 -22.29
C LEU A 319 25.76 2.63 -22.99
N ASN A 320 26.63 3.12 -23.88
CA ASN A 320 27.49 2.28 -24.73
C ASN A 320 26.75 1.13 -25.48
N GLY A 321 25.43 1.25 -25.75
CA GLY A 321 24.62 0.21 -26.38
C GLY A 321 23.88 -0.73 -25.40
N ALA A 322 24.19 -0.68 -24.10
CA ALA A 322 23.41 -1.36 -23.07
C ALA A 322 22.17 -0.53 -22.69
N LYS A 323 21.00 -1.17 -22.62
CA LYS A 323 19.73 -0.54 -22.24
C LYS A 323 19.73 -0.17 -20.75
N VAL A 324 19.45 1.08 -20.43
CA VAL A 324 19.35 1.54 -19.03
C VAL A 324 18.02 1.10 -18.44
N VAL A 325 18.06 0.20 -17.46
CA VAL A 325 16.86 -0.34 -16.79
C VAL A 325 16.80 0.01 -15.30
N GLU A 326 17.94 0.30 -14.67
CA GLU A 326 17.99 0.73 -13.27
C GLU A 326 18.83 1.99 -13.10
N CYS A 327 18.38 2.92 -12.26
CA CYS A 327 19.16 4.09 -11.87
C CYS A 327 19.25 4.17 -10.34
N SER A 328 20.48 4.11 -9.83
CA SER A 328 20.83 4.33 -8.43
C SER A 328 21.87 5.46 -8.30
N ALA A 329 21.89 6.39 -9.25
CA ALA A 329 22.88 7.44 -9.32
C ALA A 329 22.78 8.39 -8.13
N VAL A 330 23.93 8.79 -7.59
CA VAL A 330 24.04 9.97 -6.73
C VAL A 330 24.12 11.19 -7.63
N PHE A 331 23.15 12.10 -7.52
CA PHE A 331 23.14 13.34 -8.28
C PHE A 331 23.86 14.46 -7.52
N GLY A 332 24.64 15.26 -8.23
CA GLY A 332 25.44 16.34 -7.65
C GLY A 332 24.58 17.46 -7.07
N SER A 333 25.16 18.25 -6.16
CA SER A 333 24.46 19.34 -5.47
C SER A 333 23.91 20.43 -6.41
N ASN A 334 24.40 20.55 -7.64
CA ASN A 334 23.93 21.57 -8.61
C ASN A 334 22.69 21.13 -9.41
N THR A 335 22.23 19.89 -9.23
CA THR A 335 21.14 19.33 -10.03
C THR A 335 19.82 19.99 -9.67
N GLU A 336 19.19 20.66 -10.64
CA GLU A 336 17.88 21.31 -10.50
C GLU A 336 16.75 20.50 -11.15
N SER A 337 17.02 19.66 -12.15
CA SER A 337 16.01 18.79 -12.73
C SER A 337 16.55 17.44 -13.20
N ILE A 338 15.74 16.39 -13.03
CA ILE A 338 16.05 15.03 -13.46
C ILE A 338 14.87 14.47 -14.28
N THR A 339 15.16 13.92 -15.45
CA THR A 339 14.21 13.14 -16.27
C THR A 339 14.70 11.70 -16.39
N PHE A 340 13.84 10.75 -16.02
CA PHE A 340 14.06 9.31 -16.17
C PHE A 340 13.33 8.80 -17.43
N PRO A 341 14.02 8.07 -18.31
CA PRO A 341 13.51 7.72 -19.63
C PRO A 341 12.48 6.58 -19.58
N ALA A 342 11.74 6.37 -20.66
CA ALA A 342 10.75 5.30 -20.76
C ALA A 342 11.35 3.88 -20.61
N SER A 343 12.64 3.69 -20.88
CA SER A 343 13.34 2.41 -20.71
C SER A 343 13.50 1.99 -19.25
N ILE A 344 13.43 2.93 -18.31
CA ILE A 344 13.71 2.69 -16.90
C ILE A 344 12.67 1.76 -16.29
N LYS A 345 13.12 0.77 -15.52
CA LYS A 345 12.28 -0.19 -14.80
C LYS A 345 12.39 -0.04 -13.30
N LYS A 346 13.54 0.45 -12.80
CA LYS A 346 13.77 0.63 -11.38
C LYS A 346 14.56 1.90 -11.10
N VAL A 347 14.15 2.65 -10.08
CA VAL A 347 14.85 3.84 -9.60
C VAL A 347 15.03 3.73 -8.10
N ASN A 348 16.28 3.79 -7.65
CA ASN A 348 16.66 3.80 -6.24
C ASN A 348 17.42 5.10 -5.92
N VAL A 349 16.67 6.18 -5.67
CA VAL A 349 17.24 7.54 -5.57
C VAL A 349 16.61 8.26 -4.38
N ASP A 350 17.44 8.62 -3.40
CA ASP A 350 17.04 9.44 -2.26
C ASP A 350 17.62 10.86 -2.40
N LEU A 351 16.74 11.84 -2.48
CA LEU A 351 17.04 13.27 -2.55
C LEU A 351 16.40 14.02 -1.37
N SER A 352 16.19 13.34 -0.25
CA SER A 352 15.69 13.98 0.97
C SER A 352 16.59 15.14 1.39
N GLY A 353 15.99 16.29 1.71
CA GLY A 353 16.70 17.51 2.09
C GLY A 353 17.46 18.20 0.96
N ASN A 354 17.32 17.76 -0.29
CA ASN A 354 18.02 18.40 -1.40
C ASN A 354 17.47 19.82 -1.66
N GLU A 355 18.35 20.82 -1.57
CA GLU A 355 17.97 22.23 -1.64
C GLU A 355 17.90 22.80 -3.07
N ASN A 356 18.31 22.03 -4.10
CA ASN A 356 18.45 22.53 -5.47
C ASN A 356 17.49 21.86 -6.47
N ILE A 357 17.09 20.62 -6.24
CA ILE A 357 16.18 19.89 -7.14
C ILE A 357 14.81 20.57 -7.14
N LYS A 358 14.38 21.04 -8.30
CA LYS A 358 13.08 21.72 -8.53
C LYS A 358 12.12 20.84 -9.33
N LYS A 359 12.63 19.94 -10.18
CA LYS A 359 11.78 19.16 -11.09
C LYS A 359 12.22 17.71 -11.23
N ILE A 360 11.25 16.80 -11.14
CA ILE A 360 11.48 15.36 -11.34
C ILE A 360 10.44 14.83 -12.33
N VAL A 361 10.88 14.09 -13.34
CA VAL A 361 10.01 13.54 -14.38
C VAL A 361 10.36 12.08 -14.63
N PHE A 362 9.36 11.22 -14.62
CA PHE A 362 9.41 9.85 -15.10
C PHE A 362 8.58 9.75 -16.38
N GLU A 363 9.18 9.34 -17.49
CA GLU A 363 8.47 9.17 -18.77
C GLU A 363 7.60 7.89 -18.79
N SER A 364 7.94 6.92 -17.94
CA SER A 364 7.17 5.68 -17.73
C SER A 364 6.46 5.68 -16.39
N GLY A 365 5.20 5.22 -16.36
CA GLY A 365 4.44 4.96 -15.14
C GLY A 365 4.66 3.56 -14.54
N ASP A 366 5.34 2.68 -15.27
CA ASP A 366 5.66 1.30 -14.86
C ASP A 366 7.12 1.22 -14.38
N VAL A 367 7.37 1.79 -13.20
CA VAL A 367 8.71 1.90 -12.60
C VAL A 367 8.63 1.50 -11.13
N GLN A 368 9.52 0.61 -10.70
CA GLN A 368 9.73 0.31 -9.28
C GLN A 368 10.56 1.43 -8.65
N PHE A 369 9.97 2.17 -7.73
CA PHE A 369 10.65 3.27 -7.05
C PHE A 369 11.01 2.88 -5.60
N SER A 370 12.22 3.24 -5.21
CA SER A 370 12.70 3.22 -3.83
C SER A 370 13.46 4.52 -3.58
N GLY A 371 13.15 5.24 -2.51
CA GLY A 371 13.79 6.53 -2.24
C GLY A 371 12.84 7.50 -1.58
N SER A 372 13.26 8.76 -1.50
CA SER A 372 12.49 9.82 -0.86
C SER A 372 12.92 11.18 -1.41
N PHE A 373 12.00 12.13 -1.36
CA PHE A 373 12.20 13.54 -1.68
C PHE A 373 11.88 14.42 -0.46
N ALA A 374 11.68 13.85 0.73
CA ALA A 374 11.26 14.56 1.94
C ALA A 374 12.14 15.80 2.22
N GLY A 375 11.53 16.95 2.46
CA GLY A 375 12.21 18.21 2.77
C GLY A 375 13.03 18.80 1.61
N SER A 376 12.89 18.26 0.39
CA SER A 376 13.56 18.81 -0.79
C SER A 376 12.87 20.06 -1.32
N SER A 377 13.54 20.75 -2.24
CA SER A 377 13.04 21.95 -2.91
C SER A 377 12.24 21.68 -4.19
N VAL A 378 11.76 20.44 -4.38
CA VAL A 378 10.99 20.08 -5.58
C VAL A 378 9.74 20.97 -5.67
N GLU A 379 9.53 21.54 -6.85
CA GLU A 379 8.37 22.36 -7.21
C GLU A 379 7.37 21.58 -8.09
N GLU A 380 7.87 20.70 -8.96
CA GLU A 380 7.07 19.91 -9.91
C GLU A 380 7.55 18.45 -9.97
N ALA A 381 6.62 17.50 -9.89
CA ALA A 381 6.92 16.08 -9.99
C ALA A 381 5.93 15.35 -10.92
N VAL A 382 6.45 14.61 -11.91
CA VAL A 382 5.70 13.61 -12.66
C VAL A 382 6.30 12.26 -12.31
N ILE A 383 5.56 11.42 -11.58
CA ILE A 383 6.08 10.18 -10.97
C ILE A 383 5.16 8.99 -11.28
N PRO A 384 5.68 7.75 -11.25
CA PRO A 384 4.84 6.56 -11.31
C PRO A 384 3.97 6.46 -10.05
N ALA A 385 2.76 5.93 -10.18
CA ALA A 385 1.82 5.74 -9.06
C ALA A 385 2.42 4.86 -7.93
N SER A 386 3.29 3.91 -8.28
CA SER A 386 4.04 3.08 -7.33
C SER A 386 4.95 3.89 -6.40
N ALA A 387 5.50 5.03 -6.85
CA ALA A 387 6.33 5.88 -6.00
C ALA A 387 5.49 6.50 -4.87
N ALA A 388 4.25 6.89 -5.16
CA ALA A 388 3.34 7.52 -4.20
C ALA A 388 2.97 6.61 -3.02
N GLU A 389 3.19 5.30 -3.11
CA GLU A 389 2.99 4.35 -2.01
C GLU A 389 4.03 4.53 -0.88
N THR A 390 5.15 5.19 -1.19
CA THR A 390 6.25 5.40 -0.25
C THR A 390 5.84 6.38 0.85
N ASP A 391 5.99 5.97 2.10
CA ASP A 391 5.73 6.82 3.25
C ASP A 391 6.71 8.01 3.25
N ARG A 392 6.20 9.21 3.55
CA ARG A 392 6.95 10.48 3.59
C ARG A 392 7.62 10.90 2.28
N LEU A 393 7.22 10.34 1.14
CA LEU A 393 7.86 10.58 -0.17
C LEU A 393 8.23 12.06 -0.43
N PHE A 394 7.29 12.98 -0.21
CA PHE A 394 7.45 14.43 -0.34
C PHE A 394 7.15 15.17 0.96
N SER A 395 7.24 14.52 2.13
CA SER A 395 6.96 15.20 3.41
C SER A 395 7.79 16.48 3.54
N ASP A 396 7.17 17.57 3.96
CA ASP A 396 7.76 18.88 4.16
C ASP A 396 8.41 19.50 2.90
N CYS A 397 8.02 19.07 1.69
CA CYS A 397 8.38 19.75 0.44
C CYS A 397 7.55 21.02 0.27
N LYS A 398 7.89 22.08 1.00
CA LYS A 398 7.10 23.32 1.10
C LYS A 398 6.99 24.10 -0.21
N GLN A 399 7.86 23.83 -1.18
CA GLN A 399 7.86 24.47 -2.50
C GLN A 399 7.11 23.67 -3.56
N LEU A 400 6.66 22.45 -3.24
CA LEU A 400 5.99 21.55 -4.19
C LEU A 400 4.63 22.13 -4.58
N LYS A 401 4.46 22.45 -5.86
CA LYS A 401 3.27 23.08 -6.42
C LYS A 401 2.40 22.09 -7.19
N SER A 402 3.02 21.13 -7.87
CA SER A 402 2.34 20.21 -8.78
C SER A 402 2.90 18.80 -8.70
N VAL A 403 1.99 17.82 -8.61
CA VAL A 403 2.30 16.39 -8.70
C VAL A 403 1.36 15.74 -9.68
N THR A 404 1.90 15.01 -10.65
CA THR A 404 1.15 14.13 -11.55
C THR A 404 1.60 12.70 -11.35
N LEU A 405 0.67 11.84 -10.94
CA LEU A 405 0.86 10.40 -10.86
C LEU A 405 0.49 9.75 -12.20
N THR A 406 1.32 8.82 -12.67
CA THR A 406 1.17 8.10 -13.94
C THR A 406 1.08 6.59 -13.73
N GLY A 407 0.60 5.85 -14.73
CA GLY A 407 0.43 4.39 -14.68
C GLY A 407 -0.99 3.94 -14.35
N THR A 408 -1.23 2.63 -14.35
CA THR A 408 -2.57 2.04 -14.18
C THR A 408 -2.56 0.94 -13.10
N PRO A 409 -2.27 1.27 -11.84
CA PRO A 409 -2.25 0.27 -10.77
C PRO A 409 -3.68 -0.24 -10.49
N GLN A 410 -3.80 -1.53 -10.17
CA GLN A 410 -5.08 -2.08 -9.70
C GLN A 410 -5.62 -1.30 -8.48
N LYS A 411 -4.70 -0.92 -7.58
CA LYS A 411 -4.97 -0.12 -6.38
C LYS A 411 -3.98 1.04 -6.30
N LEU A 412 -4.48 2.27 -6.38
CA LEU A 412 -3.68 3.46 -6.10
C LEU A 412 -3.54 3.65 -4.59
N THR A 413 -2.32 3.59 -4.07
CA THR A 413 -2.04 3.86 -2.65
C THR A 413 -1.18 5.11 -2.51
N ILE A 414 -1.60 6.01 -1.64
CA ILE A 414 -0.78 7.15 -1.18
C ILE A 414 -0.27 6.83 0.22
N GLY A 415 1.06 6.86 0.39
CA GLY A 415 1.78 6.51 1.61
C GLY A 415 1.43 7.37 2.82
N ILE A 416 1.81 6.91 4.02
CA ILE A 416 1.67 7.64 5.27
C ILE A 416 2.51 8.91 5.18
N GLU A 417 1.91 10.07 5.47
CA GLU A 417 2.59 11.37 5.44
C GLU A 417 3.27 11.69 4.08
N ALA A 418 2.89 11.02 2.99
CA ALA A 418 3.59 11.10 1.71
C ALA A 418 3.71 12.53 1.16
N PHE A 419 2.77 13.42 1.46
CA PHE A 419 2.77 14.83 1.07
C PHE A 419 2.51 15.75 2.28
N ARG A 420 2.76 15.28 3.51
CA ARG A 420 2.51 16.10 4.72
C ARG A 420 3.29 17.41 4.64
N GLY A 421 2.67 18.55 4.94
CA GLY A 421 3.35 19.85 4.98
C GLY A 421 3.76 20.40 3.61
N CYS A 422 3.23 19.85 2.52
CA CYS A 422 3.36 20.43 1.18
C CYS A 422 2.43 21.64 1.03
N ASN A 423 2.68 22.73 1.78
CA ASN A 423 1.77 23.88 1.88
C ASN A 423 1.46 24.54 0.52
N ALA A 424 2.37 24.47 -0.45
CA ALA A 424 2.22 25.05 -1.78
C ALA A 424 1.53 24.12 -2.81
N LEU A 425 1.24 22.86 -2.46
CA LEU A 425 0.73 21.86 -3.40
C LEU A 425 -0.69 22.22 -3.81
N LYS A 426 -0.83 22.69 -5.05
CA LYS A 426 -2.11 23.14 -5.61
C LYS A 426 -2.71 22.12 -6.54
N ASN A 427 -1.87 21.49 -7.36
CA ASN A 427 -2.29 20.55 -8.39
C ASN A 427 -1.80 19.16 -8.00
N PHE A 428 -2.74 18.25 -7.70
CA PHE A 428 -2.47 16.85 -7.53
C PHE A 428 -3.38 16.08 -8.49
N GLU A 429 -2.77 15.38 -9.45
CA GLU A 429 -3.51 14.70 -10.53
C GLU A 429 -3.04 13.25 -10.63
N PHE A 430 -4.00 12.34 -10.75
CA PHE A 430 -3.74 10.99 -11.23
C PHE A 430 -4.20 10.84 -12.69
N SER A 431 -3.25 10.62 -13.60
CA SER A 431 -3.44 10.56 -15.05
C SER A 431 -3.66 9.14 -15.60
N GLY A 432 -4.21 8.25 -14.77
CA GLY A 432 -4.42 6.84 -15.10
C GLY A 432 -5.76 6.28 -14.62
N GLU A 433 -5.88 4.97 -14.64
CA GLU A 433 -7.07 4.23 -14.21
C GLU A 433 -6.74 3.34 -13.02
N THR A 434 -7.68 3.21 -12.08
CA THR A 434 -7.55 2.32 -10.91
C THR A 434 -8.91 1.83 -10.42
N GLU A 435 -8.96 0.63 -9.84
CA GLU A 435 -10.19 0.06 -9.28
C GLU A 435 -10.47 0.57 -7.87
N SER A 436 -9.43 0.97 -7.12
CA SER A 436 -9.55 1.44 -5.75
C SER A 436 -8.48 2.47 -5.39
N ILE A 437 -8.85 3.40 -4.50
CA ILE A 437 -7.94 4.42 -3.96
C ILE A 437 -7.79 4.19 -2.45
N THR A 438 -6.57 4.24 -1.95
CA THR A 438 -6.27 4.26 -0.51
C THR A 438 -5.33 5.42 -0.22
N ILE A 439 -5.82 6.42 0.50
CA ILE A 439 -5.01 7.52 1.01
C ILE A 439 -4.72 7.23 2.47
N ARG A 440 -3.45 6.96 2.80
CA ARG A 440 -3.09 6.55 4.17
C ARG A 440 -3.06 7.74 5.14
N ARG A 441 -2.80 7.42 6.41
CA ARG A 441 -2.78 8.37 7.53
C ARG A 441 -1.92 9.60 7.19
N SER A 442 -2.48 10.78 7.43
CA SER A 442 -1.79 12.08 7.28
C SER A 442 -1.17 12.35 5.90
N ALA A 443 -1.56 11.63 4.85
CA ALA A 443 -0.93 11.71 3.53
C ALA A 443 -0.85 13.14 2.95
N PHE A 444 -1.88 13.96 3.11
CA PHE A 444 -2.00 15.35 2.67
C PHE A 444 -2.29 16.31 3.85
N SER A 445 -1.85 15.96 5.05
CA SER A 445 -1.99 16.83 6.21
C SER A 445 -1.17 18.11 6.02
N GLU A 446 -1.72 19.27 6.38
CA GLU A 446 -1.10 20.60 6.21
C GLU A 446 -0.82 20.98 4.74
N CYS A 447 -1.57 20.42 3.78
CA CYS A 447 -1.55 20.83 2.37
C CYS A 447 -2.52 22.00 2.11
N ASP A 448 -2.21 23.18 2.63
CA ASP A 448 -3.10 24.35 2.67
C ASP A 448 -3.60 24.83 1.29
N SER A 449 -2.86 24.53 0.21
CA SER A 449 -3.19 24.96 -1.16
C SER A 449 -3.94 23.91 -1.99
N LEU A 450 -4.11 22.68 -1.47
CA LEU A 450 -4.66 21.55 -2.23
C LEU A 450 -6.18 21.72 -2.39
N GLY A 451 -6.64 22.21 -3.54
CA GLY A 451 -8.05 22.56 -3.73
C GLY A 451 -8.98 21.39 -4.05
N SER A 452 -8.48 20.38 -4.77
CA SER A 452 -9.27 19.23 -5.23
C SER A 452 -8.38 18.02 -5.52
N PHE A 453 -8.99 16.84 -5.62
CA PHE A 453 -8.36 15.63 -6.15
C PHE A 453 -9.35 14.90 -7.07
N ASN A 454 -8.84 14.22 -8.11
CA ASN A 454 -9.67 13.53 -9.09
C ASN A 454 -9.92 12.06 -8.74
N ILE A 455 -11.12 11.56 -9.05
CA ILE A 455 -11.51 10.15 -8.86
C ILE A 455 -11.80 9.56 -10.25
N PRO A 456 -11.03 8.57 -10.71
CA PRO A 456 -11.26 7.92 -12.01
C PRO A 456 -12.59 7.16 -12.09
N ASP A 457 -13.16 7.05 -13.29
CA ASP A 457 -14.46 6.40 -13.55
C ASP A 457 -14.48 4.93 -13.13
N LYS A 458 -13.35 4.22 -13.18
CA LYS A 458 -13.23 2.82 -12.75
C LYS A 458 -13.13 2.64 -11.24
N CYS A 459 -12.97 3.70 -10.45
CA CYS A 459 -12.82 3.60 -9.01
C CYS A 459 -14.13 3.14 -8.34
N ARG A 460 -14.09 2.01 -7.64
CA ARG A 460 -15.22 1.38 -6.95
C ARG A 460 -15.15 1.49 -5.44
N SER A 461 -13.98 1.77 -4.87
CA SER A 461 -13.81 1.96 -3.43
C SER A 461 -12.72 2.98 -3.12
N ILE A 462 -12.99 3.80 -2.11
CA ILE A 462 -12.10 4.88 -1.66
C ILE A 462 -11.97 4.75 -0.14
N SER A 463 -10.74 4.57 0.33
CA SER A 463 -10.42 4.52 1.76
C SER A 463 -9.52 5.69 2.13
N ILE A 464 -9.98 6.52 3.05
CA ILE A 464 -9.26 7.69 3.56
C ILE A 464 -8.80 7.40 4.99
N GLY A 465 -7.51 7.44 5.24
CA GLY A 465 -6.92 7.21 6.55
C GLY A 465 -7.15 8.39 7.50
N SER A 466 -6.87 8.17 8.79
CA SER A 466 -7.00 9.22 9.80
C SER A 466 -6.10 10.43 9.48
N ASN A 467 -6.58 11.63 9.74
CA ASN A 467 -5.86 12.90 9.51
C ASN A 467 -5.38 13.11 8.05
N ALA A 468 -5.83 12.30 7.08
CA ALA A 468 -5.29 12.29 5.72
C ALA A 468 -5.28 13.65 5.03
N PHE A 469 -6.27 14.49 5.29
CA PHE A 469 -6.43 15.84 4.76
C PHE A 469 -6.54 16.88 5.88
N GLU A 470 -6.05 16.59 7.09
CA GLU A 470 -6.10 17.54 8.22
C GLU A 470 -5.46 18.87 7.83
N SER A 471 -6.18 19.98 8.05
CA SER A 471 -5.76 21.34 7.69
C SER A 471 -5.38 21.48 6.21
N SER A 472 -6.03 20.74 5.31
CA SER A 472 -5.82 20.89 3.87
C SER A 472 -6.68 22.02 3.26
N GLY A 473 -6.32 22.44 2.05
CA GLY A 473 -7.01 23.46 1.27
C GLY A 473 -8.28 23.01 0.53
N ILE A 474 -8.77 21.79 0.79
CA ILE A 474 -9.85 21.18 0.00
C ILE A 474 -11.09 22.07 0.04
N LEU A 475 -11.64 22.38 -1.14
CA LEU A 475 -12.75 23.33 -1.30
C LEU A 475 -14.12 22.65 -1.24
N SER A 476 -14.19 21.41 -1.74
CA SER A 476 -15.43 20.64 -1.86
C SER A 476 -15.19 19.15 -1.69
N LEU A 477 -16.20 18.45 -1.16
CA LEU A 477 -16.22 17.00 -1.06
C LEU A 477 -17.60 16.47 -1.45
N ASP A 478 -17.64 15.58 -2.44
CA ASP A 478 -18.83 14.84 -2.86
C ASP A 478 -18.53 13.34 -2.70
N ALA A 479 -18.93 12.79 -1.56
CA ALA A 479 -18.62 11.42 -1.16
C ALA A 479 -19.87 10.55 -1.19
N ASP A 480 -19.83 9.47 -1.96
CA ASP A 480 -20.92 8.50 -2.06
C ASP A 480 -20.63 7.20 -1.26
N SER A 481 -21.43 6.16 -1.48
CA SER A 481 -21.30 4.86 -0.81
C SER A 481 -19.96 4.13 -1.03
N ARG A 482 -19.12 4.58 -1.97
CA ARG A 482 -17.79 4.02 -2.20
C ARG A 482 -16.78 4.46 -1.13
N TRP A 483 -17.10 5.47 -0.34
CA TRP A 483 -16.17 6.13 0.57
C TRP A 483 -16.24 5.59 2.00
N ASP A 484 -15.06 5.22 2.50
CA ASP A 484 -14.80 4.95 3.91
C ASP A 484 -13.78 5.97 4.43
N ILE A 485 -14.26 6.90 5.25
CA ILE A 485 -13.55 8.11 5.65
C ILE A 485 -13.13 8.01 7.12
N GLY A 486 -11.82 7.94 7.36
CA GLY A 486 -11.24 7.81 8.70
C GLY A 486 -11.44 9.02 9.61
N SER A 487 -11.17 8.82 10.90
CA SER A 487 -11.30 9.85 11.94
C SER A 487 -10.36 11.04 11.70
N TYR A 488 -10.82 12.26 12.02
CA TYR A 488 -10.07 13.51 11.85
C TYR A 488 -9.57 13.79 10.42
N SER A 489 -10.01 13.02 9.43
CA SER A 489 -9.42 13.06 8.08
C SER A 489 -9.53 14.42 7.40
N PHE A 490 -10.57 15.20 7.68
CA PHE A 490 -10.73 16.57 7.17
C PHE A 490 -10.76 17.61 8.30
N MET A 491 -10.21 17.29 9.47
CA MET A 491 -10.18 18.24 10.60
C MET A 491 -9.53 19.56 10.19
N ASN A 492 -10.11 20.69 10.58
CA ASN A 492 -9.65 22.05 10.29
C ASN A 492 -9.49 22.39 8.79
N CYS A 493 -10.19 21.72 7.88
CA CYS A 493 -10.28 22.13 6.47
C CYS A 493 -11.15 23.40 6.34
N LYS A 494 -10.60 24.56 6.71
CA LYS A 494 -11.35 25.83 6.83
C LYS A 494 -11.89 26.37 5.49
N ASN A 495 -11.34 25.91 4.37
CA ASN A 495 -11.78 26.30 3.03
C ASN A 495 -12.88 25.38 2.46
N LEU A 496 -13.18 24.26 3.12
CA LEU A 496 -14.22 23.33 2.69
C LEU A 496 -15.58 24.00 2.87
N ALA A 497 -16.25 24.31 1.75
CA ALA A 497 -17.51 25.07 1.74
C ALA A 497 -18.69 24.26 1.18
N SER A 498 -18.41 23.29 0.30
CA SER A 498 -19.42 22.40 -0.29
C SER A 498 -19.20 20.97 0.15
N LEU A 499 -20.18 20.36 0.81
CA LEU A 499 -20.09 19.01 1.34
C LEU A 499 -21.36 18.22 1.06
N THR A 500 -21.20 17.10 0.36
CA THR A 500 -22.25 16.10 0.12
C THR A 500 -21.75 14.73 0.56
N LEU A 501 -22.55 14.03 1.37
CA LEU A 501 -22.32 12.66 1.83
C LEU A 501 -23.55 11.81 1.50
N ASN A 502 -23.42 10.85 0.58
CA ASN A 502 -24.53 9.98 0.14
C ASN A 502 -24.15 8.49 0.20
N GLY A 503 -24.38 7.86 1.36
CA GLY A 503 -23.97 6.48 1.65
C GLY A 503 -22.56 6.34 2.18
N ALA A 504 -21.83 7.45 2.34
CA ALA A 504 -20.48 7.45 2.86
C ALA A 504 -20.44 7.01 4.34
N LYS A 505 -19.29 6.47 4.76
CA LYS A 505 -19.02 6.19 6.17
C LYS A 505 -17.95 7.13 6.68
N THR A 506 -18.19 7.74 7.83
CA THR A 506 -17.24 8.67 8.46
C THR A 506 -16.84 8.19 9.85
N GLY A 507 -15.59 8.42 10.21
CA GLY A 507 -15.03 8.21 11.54
C GLY A 507 -15.35 9.36 12.50
N PHE A 508 -14.63 9.39 13.62
CA PHE A 508 -14.80 10.40 14.65
C PHE A 508 -14.24 11.75 14.20
N ASN A 509 -14.93 12.84 14.52
CA ASN A 509 -14.45 14.21 14.31
C ASN A 509 -13.97 14.49 12.88
N THR A 510 -14.53 13.81 11.88
CA THR A 510 -14.06 13.84 10.49
C THR A 510 -13.94 15.25 9.92
N PHE A 511 -14.92 16.13 10.17
CA PHE A 511 -14.93 17.53 9.74
C PHE A 511 -14.78 18.51 10.92
N GLN A 512 -14.19 18.08 12.04
CA GLN A 512 -14.06 18.95 13.20
C GLN A 512 -13.37 20.28 12.84
N GLY A 513 -13.94 21.41 13.22
CA GLY A 513 -13.34 22.74 12.99
C GLY A 513 -13.37 23.19 11.53
N CYS A 514 -14.15 22.55 10.65
CA CYS A 514 -14.38 23.02 9.28
C CYS A 514 -15.30 24.24 9.26
N THR A 515 -14.76 25.40 9.63
CA THR A 515 -15.52 26.66 9.74
C THR A 515 -15.94 27.27 8.40
N GLY A 516 -15.63 26.64 7.26
CA GLY A 516 -16.06 27.06 5.94
C GLY A 516 -17.42 26.48 5.52
N ILE A 517 -17.85 25.38 6.17
CA ILE A 517 -19.08 24.68 5.82
C ILE A 517 -20.26 25.48 6.35
N LYS A 518 -21.05 26.05 5.44
CA LYS A 518 -22.31 26.74 5.77
C LYS A 518 -23.52 25.85 5.67
N SER A 519 -23.48 24.91 4.73
CA SER A 519 -24.51 23.90 4.54
C SER A 519 -23.87 22.59 4.11
N ALA A 520 -24.46 21.47 4.51
CA ALA A 520 -24.04 20.15 4.05
C ALA A 520 -25.27 19.29 3.75
N GLU A 521 -25.15 18.42 2.74
CA GLU A 521 -26.13 17.41 2.38
C GLU A 521 -25.66 16.04 2.85
N VAL A 522 -26.44 15.37 3.69
CA VAL A 522 -26.11 14.07 4.26
C VAL A 522 -27.30 13.13 4.09
N LEU A 523 -27.22 12.24 3.11
CA LEU A 523 -28.33 11.39 2.65
C LEU A 523 -27.93 9.92 2.54
N GLY A 524 -28.92 9.06 2.35
CA GLY A 524 -28.80 7.68 1.87
C GLY A 524 -27.89 6.78 2.71
N ASN A 525 -28.37 6.13 3.76
CA ASN A 525 -27.62 5.20 4.63
C ASN A 525 -26.23 5.70 5.09
N THR A 526 -25.96 7.02 5.04
CA THR A 526 -24.70 7.61 5.52
C THR A 526 -24.53 7.33 7.01
N VAL A 527 -23.30 7.01 7.41
CA VAL A 527 -22.93 6.77 8.82
C VAL A 527 -22.02 7.89 9.31
N LEU A 528 -22.50 8.68 10.26
CA LEU A 528 -21.76 9.75 10.91
C LEU A 528 -21.17 9.27 12.26
N GLY A 529 -19.86 9.40 12.42
CA GLY A 529 -19.20 9.13 13.69
C GLY A 529 -19.41 10.24 14.74
N TYR A 530 -18.96 9.97 15.97
CA TYR A 530 -18.94 10.94 17.06
C TYR A 530 -18.30 12.27 16.66
N GLY A 531 -19.04 13.37 16.84
CA GLY A 531 -18.55 14.72 16.62
C GLY A 531 -18.14 15.01 15.17
N THR A 532 -18.67 14.31 14.16
CA THR A 532 -18.33 14.52 12.75
C THR A 532 -18.26 16.00 12.35
N PHE A 533 -19.19 16.84 12.83
CA PHE A 533 -19.27 18.28 12.58
C PHE A 533 -18.86 19.15 13.77
N ARG A 534 -18.12 18.61 14.75
CA ARG A 534 -17.75 19.35 15.96
C ARG A 534 -17.05 20.67 15.64
N TYR A 535 -17.43 21.78 16.28
CA TYR A 535 -16.86 23.11 16.01
C TYR A 535 -17.02 23.61 14.55
N CYS A 536 -17.99 23.10 13.79
CA CYS A 536 -18.38 23.71 12.51
C CYS A 536 -19.23 24.96 12.76
N THR A 537 -18.60 26.03 13.23
CA THR A 537 -19.29 27.21 13.78
C THR A 537 -20.05 28.03 12.73
N ALA A 538 -19.74 27.87 11.45
CA ALA A 538 -20.43 28.54 10.35
C ALA A 538 -21.59 27.71 9.75
N LEU A 539 -21.82 26.48 10.24
CA LEU A 539 -22.87 25.60 9.72
C LEU A 539 -24.24 26.19 10.08
N GLU A 540 -25.00 26.62 9.07
CA GLU A 540 -26.32 27.26 9.20
C GLU A 540 -27.47 26.29 8.92
N ASN A 541 -27.26 25.33 8.01
CA ASN A 541 -28.24 24.34 7.59
C ASN A 541 -27.61 22.95 7.42
N ILE A 542 -28.36 21.89 7.74
CA ILE A 542 -28.00 20.50 7.40
C ILE A 542 -29.18 19.80 6.72
N ASP A 543 -28.94 19.18 5.57
CA ASP A 543 -29.94 18.35 4.92
C ASP A 543 -29.74 16.88 5.32
N LEU A 544 -30.79 16.24 5.81
CA LEU A 544 -30.82 14.90 6.40
C LEU A 544 -32.05 14.13 5.94
N ASP A 545 -31.89 12.84 5.64
CA ASP A 545 -33.00 11.90 5.46
C ASP A 545 -33.14 10.92 6.64
N ASP A 546 -34.18 10.11 6.59
CA ASP A 546 -34.52 9.16 7.66
C ASP A 546 -33.60 7.93 7.71
N THR A 547 -32.72 7.75 6.73
CA THR A 547 -31.82 6.60 6.62
C THR A 547 -30.44 6.87 7.22
N VAL A 548 -30.10 8.14 7.48
CA VAL A 548 -28.84 8.54 8.12
C VAL A 548 -28.76 7.94 9.53
N ARG A 549 -27.57 7.39 9.85
CA ARG A 549 -27.23 6.91 11.19
C ARG A 549 -26.11 7.78 11.74
N SER A 550 -26.21 8.17 13.00
CA SER A 550 -25.19 8.99 13.63
C SER A 550 -24.99 8.66 15.09
N ASP A 551 -23.81 8.97 15.59
CA ASP A 551 -23.51 9.07 17.01
C ASP A 551 -23.14 10.52 17.30
N HIS A 552 -24.01 11.32 17.93
CA HIS A 552 -23.74 12.70 18.35
C HIS A 552 -22.88 13.55 17.37
N PRO A 553 -23.31 13.73 16.12
CA PRO A 553 -22.47 14.30 15.06
C PRO A 553 -22.27 15.81 15.21
N PHE A 554 -23.18 16.52 15.88
CA PHE A 554 -23.17 17.97 16.04
C PHE A 554 -22.86 18.34 17.50
N ILE A 555 -21.78 19.08 17.69
CA ILE A 555 -21.35 19.60 18.99
C ILE A 555 -20.69 20.97 18.71
N ASN A 556 -21.01 22.02 19.45
CA ASN A 556 -20.45 23.35 19.22
C ASN A 556 -20.69 23.84 17.77
N CYS A 557 -21.93 23.77 17.32
CA CYS A 557 -22.41 24.31 16.04
C CYS A 557 -23.42 25.44 16.29
N PRO A 558 -23.00 26.58 16.89
CA PRO A 558 -23.92 27.63 17.33
C PRO A 558 -24.66 28.34 16.18
N GLY A 559 -24.15 28.25 14.95
CA GLY A 559 -24.78 28.80 13.75
C GLY A 559 -25.93 27.95 13.20
N LEU A 560 -26.12 26.72 13.67
CA LEU A 560 -27.05 25.78 13.05
C LEU A 560 -28.48 26.06 13.52
N TYR A 561 -29.32 26.53 12.59
CA TYR A 561 -30.73 26.88 12.86
C TYR A 561 -31.75 26.17 11.96
N SER A 562 -31.31 25.52 10.88
CA SER A 562 -32.20 24.88 9.93
C SER A 562 -31.80 23.43 9.64
N ILE A 563 -32.81 22.59 9.42
CA ILE A 563 -32.66 21.21 8.92
C ILE A 563 -33.52 21.08 7.68
N ASN A 564 -33.00 20.55 6.59
CA ASN A 564 -33.73 20.44 5.31
C ASN A 564 -34.28 21.80 4.83
N SER A 565 -33.53 22.88 5.06
CA SER A 565 -33.95 24.28 4.81
C SER A 565 -35.19 24.73 5.59
N VAL A 566 -35.64 23.96 6.59
CA VAL A 566 -36.73 24.31 7.50
C VAL A 566 -36.12 24.83 8.80
N LYS A 567 -36.57 26.01 9.27
CA LYS A 567 -36.17 26.55 10.57
C LYS A 567 -36.56 25.55 11.67
N ALA A 568 -35.57 25.08 12.42
CA ALA A 568 -35.74 23.86 13.20
C ALA A 568 -36.63 24.05 14.45
N CYS A 569 -36.45 25.16 15.16
CA CYS A 569 -37.26 25.54 16.32
C CYS A 569 -37.88 26.93 16.14
N SER A 570 -39.17 27.08 16.50
CA SER A 570 -39.85 28.36 16.62
C SER A 570 -40.86 28.31 17.76
N ASP A 571 -40.88 29.35 18.59
CA ASP A 571 -41.77 29.47 19.75
C ASP A 571 -41.77 28.22 20.66
N GLY A 572 -40.58 27.63 20.86
CA GLY A 572 -40.39 26.47 21.74
C GLY A 572 -40.82 25.12 21.19
N GLU A 573 -41.19 25.06 19.91
CA GLU A 573 -41.62 23.83 19.25
C GLU A 573 -40.74 23.52 18.05
N PHE A 574 -40.46 22.23 17.83
CA PHE A 574 -39.76 21.78 16.63
C PHE A 574 -40.73 21.67 15.46
N ALA A 575 -40.26 22.03 14.25
CA ALA A 575 -41.05 21.89 13.04
C ALA A 575 -41.49 20.41 12.85
N PRO A 576 -42.80 20.14 12.68
CA PRO A 576 -43.33 18.76 12.68
C PRO A 576 -42.68 17.82 11.65
N GLU A 577 -42.29 18.33 10.49
CA GLU A 577 -41.70 17.61 9.38
C GLU A 577 -40.28 17.10 9.64
N ILE A 578 -39.53 17.73 10.56
CA ILE A 578 -38.14 17.38 10.89
C ILE A 578 -37.97 16.92 12.34
N ARG A 579 -39.04 16.90 13.14
CA ARG A 579 -38.99 16.61 14.57
C ARG A 579 -38.32 15.28 14.89
N GLU A 580 -38.59 14.23 14.12
CA GLU A 580 -37.96 12.92 14.31
C GLU A 580 -36.44 12.96 14.01
N LEU A 581 -36.00 13.81 13.08
CA LEU A 581 -34.59 14.02 12.80
C LEU A 581 -33.90 14.74 13.97
N VAL A 582 -34.58 15.71 14.59
CA VAL A 582 -34.09 16.41 15.79
C VAL A 582 -33.85 15.39 16.92
N TYR A 583 -34.87 14.60 17.29
CA TYR A 583 -34.73 13.62 18.37
C TYR A 583 -33.64 12.58 18.09
N ARG A 584 -33.46 12.17 16.84
CA ARG A 584 -32.47 11.15 16.48
C ARG A 584 -31.04 11.66 16.49
N HIS A 585 -30.80 12.89 16.02
CA HIS A 585 -29.46 13.39 15.72
C HIS A 585 -28.96 14.45 16.70
N PHE A 586 -29.83 15.05 17.53
CA PHE A 586 -29.50 16.21 18.36
C PHE A 586 -29.74 16.04 19.86
N LEU A 587 -30.24 14.88 20.32
CA LEU A 587 -30.55 14.67 21.74
C LEU A 587 -29.36 14.87 22.70
N GLY A 588 -28.14 14.54 22.26
CA GLY A 588 -26.91 14.77 23.03
C GLY A 588 -26.00 15.85 22.42
N ALA A 589 -26.58 16.83 21.75
CA ALA A 589 -25.86 17.93 21.12
C ALA A 589 -25.79 19.15 22.04
N ASP A 590 -24.58 19.52 22.47
CA ASP A 590 -24.33 20.78 23.16
C ASP A 590 -23.97 21.88 22.17
N ASP A 591 -24.37 23.11 22.49
CA ASP A 591 -24.02 24.33 21.76
C ASP A 591 -24.43 24.29 20.27
N VAL A 592 -25.66 23.86 20.01
CA VAL A 592 -26.31 23.94 18.70
C VAL A 592 -27.36 25.05 18.72
N GLY A 593 -27.32 25.96 17.75
CA GLY A 593 -28.12 27.21 17.74
C GLY A 593 -29.60 27.01 18.05
N PHE A 594 -30.31 26.21 17.25
CA PHE A 594 -31.75 25.97 17.49
C PHE A 594 -32.04 25.17 18.78
N MET A 595 -31.10 24.36 19.28
CA MET A 595 -31.25 23.63 20.54
C MET A 595 -31.13 24.58 21.73
N ASN A 596 -30.18 25.52 21.65
CA ASN A 596 -30.02 26.57 22.67
C ASN A 596 -31.27 27.47 22.73
N ASP A 597 -31.85 27.83 21.59
CA ASP A 597 -33.13 28.56 21.52
C ASP A 597 -34.28 27.76 22.14
N TYR A 598 -34.37 26.46 21.85
CA TYR A 598 -35.37 25.57 22.45
C TYR A 598 -35.25 25.53 23.98
N VAL A 599 -34.05 25.27 24.50
CA VAL A 599 -33.77 25.22 25.94
C VAL A 599 -34.11 26.55 26.59
N SER A 600 -33.62 27.66 26.03
CA SER A 600 -33.90 29.01 26.55
C SER A 600 -35.39 29.31 26.60
N TYR A 601 -36.16 28.89 25.59
CA TYR A 601 -37.61 29.05 25.60
C TYR A 601 -38.27 28.22 26.71
N LYS A 602 -37.94 26.92 26.83
CA LYS A 602 -38.54 26.02 27.85
C LYS A 602 -38.19 26.46 29.27
N VAL A 603 -36.96 26.92 29.50
CA VAL A 603 -36.55 27.53 30.78
C VAL A 603 -37.44 28.74 31.13
N ASN A 604 -37.64 29.66 30.18
CA ASN A 604 -38.47 30.84 30.41
C ASN A 604 -39.95 30.51 30.65
N GLU A 605 -40.51 29.51 29.96
CA GLU A 605 -41.88 29.07 30.19
C GLU A 605 -42.05 28.41 31.57
N ALA A 606 -41.11 27.54 31.97
CA ALA A 606 -41.11 26.92 33.28
C ALA A 606 -41.04 27.97 34.41
N VAL A 607 -40.16 28.97 34.28
CA VAL A 607 -40.07 30.08 35.25
C VAL A 607 -41.37 30.88 35.32
N LYS A 608 -42.03 31.17 34.20
CA LYS A 608 -43.33 31.88 34.20
C LYS A 608 -44.44 31.07 34.88
N GLU A 609 -44.37 29.74 34.83
CA GLU A 609 -45.34 28.86 35.48
C GLU A 609 -45.15 28.85 37.00
N ILE A 610 -43.91 28.79 37.47
CA ILE A 610 -43.60 28.53 38.89
C ILE A 610 -43.25 29.77 39.71
N ILE A 611 -42.85 30.89 39.07
CA ILE A 611 -42.40 32.10 39.76
C ILE A 611 -43.43 33.21 39.62
N THR A 612 -43.81 33.82 40.74
CA THR A 612 -44.65 35.02 40.79
C THR A 612 -43.87 36.23 41.30
N PRO A 613 -44.27 37.47 40.95
CA PRO A 613 -43.54 38.69 41.35
C PRO A 613 -43.41 38.90 42.86
N ASP A 614 -44.32 38.33 43.67
CA ASP A 614 -44.38 38.53 45.12
C ASP A 614 -43.56 37.48 45.90
N MET A 615 -43.00 36.47 45.23
CA MET A 615 -42.17 35.45 45.88
C MET A 615 -40.85 36.03 46.37
N THR A 616 -40.48 35.67 47.60
CA THR A 616 -39.13 35.84 48.15
C THR A 616 -38.12 34.97 47.41
N ASP A 617 -36.84 35.29 47.51
CA ASP A 617 -35.80 34.52 46.83
C ASP A 617 -35.72 33.05 47.30
N ILE A 618 -36.00 32.78 48.59
CA ILE A 618 -36.05 31.40 49.12
C ILE A 618 -37.25 30.62 48.55
N GLU A 619 -38.42 31.27 48.39
CA GLU A 619 -39.58 30.67 47.72
C GLU A 619 -39.27 30.36 46.26
N LYS A 620 -38.56 31.26 45.55
CA LYS A 620 -38.15 31.01 44.15
C LYS A 620 -37.19 29.84 44.05
N VAL A 621 -36.18 29.77 44.92
CA VAL A 621 -35.21 28.67 44.94
C VAL A 621 -35.91 27.33 45.20
N LYS A 622 -36.80 27.30 46.19
CA LYS A 622 -37.61 26.12 46.48
C LYS A 622 -38.51 25.74 45.30
N ALA A 623 -39.17 26.72 44.66
CA ALA A 623 -40.07 26.47 43.55
C ALA A 623 -39.34 25.86 42.35
N VAL A 624 -38.17 26.37 42.00
CA VAL A 624 -37.31 25.81 40.93
C VAL A 624 -36.86 24.40 41.28
N HIS A 625 -36.29 24.19 42.48
CA HIS A 625 -35.84 22.87 42.93
C HIS A 625 -36.98 21.84 42.89
N ASP A 626 -38.13 22.19 43.48
CA ASP A 626 -39.31 21.33 43.51
C ASP A 626 -39.85 21.03 42.10
N TRP A 627 -39.77 22.00 41.18
CA TRP A 627 -40.24 21.82 39.81
C TRP A 627 -39.36 20.82 39.06
N VAL A 628 -38.04 20.91 39.17
CA VAL A 628 -37.13 19.96 38.51
C VAL A 628 -37.34 18.54 39.05
N CYS A 629 -37.43 18.35 40.37
CA CYS A 629 -37.70 17.03 40.96
C CYS A 629 -39.07 16.44 40.57
N ARG A 630 -40.06 17.27 40.19
CA ARG A 630 -41.39 16.77 39.78
C ARG A 630 -41.52 16.49 38.30
N ASN A 631 -40.72 17.17 37.48
CA ASN A 631 -40.84 17.13 36.01
C ASN A 631 -39.75 16.29 35.37
N THR A 632 -38.98 15.53 36.16
CA THR A 632 -37.89 14.70 35.67
C THR A 632 -37.74 13.49 36.57
N GLU A 633 -37.40 12.33 35.98
CA GLU A 633 -37.06 11.11 36.71
C GLU A 633 -35.57 10.75 36.49
N TYR A 634 -34.89 10.31 37.55
CA TYR A 634 -33.50 9.87 37.40
C TYR A 634 -33.37 8.61 36.53
N ASP A 635 -32.50 8.65 35.53
CA ASP A 635 -32.20 7.49 34.68
C ASP A 635 -31.19 6.55 35.34
N HIS A 636 -31.71 5.47 35.94
CA HIS A 636 -30.90 4.42 36.54
C HIS A 636 -30.33 3.39 35.55
N VAL A 637 -30.76 3.42 34.28
CA VAL A 637 -30.43 2.40 33.27
C VAL A 637 -29.39 2.91 32.29
N SER A 638 -29.64 4.06 31.68
CA SER A 638 -28.80 4.64 30.63
C SER A 638 -27.95 5.80 31.16
N THR A 639 -27.31 5.57 32.31
CA THR A 639 -26.51 6.60 33.01
C THR A 639 -25.34 7.16 32.20
N ARG A 640 -24.91 6.47 31.13
CA ARG A 640 -23.84 6.89 30.23
C ARG A 640 -24.33 7.40 28.89
N ASP A 641 -25.64 7.39 28.65
CA ASP A 641 -26.19 7.94 27.41
C ASP A 641 -26.00 9.44 27.42
N LYS A 642 -25.25 9.94 26.44
CA LYS A 642 -24.90 11.35 26.35
C LYS A 642 -26.13 12.26 26.21
N GLY A 643 -27.25 11.76 25.69
CA GLY A 643 -28.51 12.50 25.67
C GLY A 643 -28.98 12.98 27.06
N ASN A 644 -28.59 12.26 28.11
CA ASN A 644 -28.94 12.57 29.50
C ASN A 644 -27.97 13.55 30.19
N HIS A 645 -26.91 14.00 29.50
CA HIS A 645 -25.85 14.87 30.04
C HIS A 645 -25.78 16.21 29.29
N THR A 646 -26.93 16.73 28.86
CA THR A 646 -27.01 18.00 28.09
C THR A 646 -28.02 18.96 28.71
N ASP A 647 -27.94 20.22 28.31
CA ASP A 647 -28.86 21.26 28.80
C ASP A 647 -30.32 21.01 28.38
N ALA A 648 -30.53 20.23 27.33
CA ALA A 648 -31.84 19.94 26.78
C ALA A 648 -32.50 18.70 27.38
N SER A 649 -31.78 17.87 28.14
CA SER A 649 -32.26 16.55 28.57
C SER A 649 -33.57 16.65 29.38
N VAL A 650 -33.60 17.46 30.44
CA VAL A 650 -34.81 17.73 31.27
C VAL A 650 -36.02 18.21 30.46
N PHE A 651 -35.78 18.87 29.32
CA PHE A 651 -36.83 19.46 28.51
C PHE A 651 -37.22 18.61 27.29
N LEU A 652 -36.44 17.59 26.93
CA LEU A 652 -36.68 16.71 25.77
C LEU A 652 -37.04 15.29 26.15
N THR A 653 -36.61 14.84 27.32
CA THR A 653 -36.83 13.49 27.82
C THR A 653 -37.41 13.54 29.22
N ASP A 654 -38.24 12.56 29.55
CA ASP A 654 -38.79 12.42 30.90
C ASP A 654 -37.74 11.91 31.91
N LYS A 655 -36.55 11.52 31.41
CA LYS A 655 -35.45 10.96 32.21
C LYS A 655 -34.13 11.65 31.94
N THR A 656 -33.31 11.83 32.97
CA THR A 656 -31.95 12.37 32.86
C THR A 656 -31.08 11.89 34.02
N VAL A 657 -29.79 12.24 34.02
CA VAL A 657 -28.88 12.03 35.17
C VAL A 657 -28.52 13.34 35.86
N CYS A 658 -27.70 13.26 36.92
CA CYS A 658 -27.26 14.40 37.74
C CYS A 658 -26.78 15.62 36.94
N ASP A 659 -26.05 15.39 35.83
CA ASP A 659 -25.59 16.47 34.95
C ASP A 659 -26.76 17.29 34.37
N GLY A 660 -27.78 16.60 33.83
CA GLY A 660 -28.99 17.26 33.33
C GLY A 660 -29.81 17.97 34.41
N TYR A 661 -29.95 17.39 35.61
CA TYR A 661 -30.61 18.06 36.75
C TYR A 661 -29.88 19.37 37.09
N ALA A 662 -28.56 19.30 37.27
CA ALA A 662 -27.74 20.43 37.68
C ALA A 662 -27.71 21.54 36.61
N ARG A 663 -27.67 21.18 35.33
CA ARG A 663 -27.77 22.14 34.22
C ARG A 663 -29.13 22.82 34.18
N ALA A 664 -30.22 22.06 34.20
CA ALA A 664 -31.57 22.64 34.18
C ALA A 664 -31.82 23.57 35.37
N CYS A 665 -31.48 23.14 36.59
CA CYS A 665 -31.56 23.95 37.80
C CYS A 665 -30.77 25.25 37.66
N ASN A 666 -29.51 25.19 37.19
CA ASN A 666 -28.68 26.38 37.02
C ASN A 666 -29.35 27.40 36.07
N LEU A 667 -29.86 26.95 34.92
CA LEU A 667 -30.55 27.82 33.97
C LEU A 667 -31.84 28.42 34.55
N LEU A 668 -32.64 27.61 35.24
CA LEU A 668 -33.90 28.03 35.84
C LEU A 668 -33.69 29.04 36.99
N TYR A 669 -32.69 28.83 37.85
CA TYR A 669 -32.35 29.78 38.91
C TYR A 669 -31.99 31.15 38.32
N HIS A 670 -31.10 31.19 37.32
CA HIS A 670 -30.71 32.44 36.67
C HIS A 670 -31.89 33.12 35.96
N ALA A 671 -32.73 32.36 35.28
CA ALA A 671 -33.95 32.90 34.68
C ALA A 671 -34.97 33.41 35.72
N ALA A 672 -34.98 32.85 36.94
CA ALA A 672 -35.76 33.34 38.08
C ALA A 672 -35.11 34.55 38.80
N GLY A 673 -33.93 35.00 38.35
CA GLY A 673 -33.19 36.10 38.96
C GLY A 673 -32.36 35.70 40.19
N ILE A 674 -32.12 34.40 40.38
CA ILE A 674 -31.28 33.86 41.44
C ILE A 674 -29.90 33.52 40.89
N GLU A 675 -28.86 34.08 41.49
CA GLU A 675 -27.49 33.71 41.18
C GLU A 675 -27.23 32.26 41.61
N SER A 676 -26.80 31.43 40.67
CA SER A 676 -26.44 30.03 40.90
C SER A 676 -25.13 29.68 40.20
N CYS A 677 -24.45 28.64 40.67
CA CYS A 677 -23.35 28.03 39.94
C CYS A 677 -23.54 26.51 39.78
N TYR A 678 -23.02 26.00 38.68
CA TYR A 678 -22.95 24.57 38.40
C TYR A 678 -21.67 24.02 39.03
N VAL A 679 -21.82 23.00 39.88
CA VAL A 679 -20.69 22.32 40.52
C VAL A 679 -20.75 20.82 40.28
N TYR A 680 -19.58 20.22 40.24
CA TYR A 680 -19.45 18.79 39.97
C TYR A 680 -18.30 18.17 40.75
N SER A 681 -18.41 16.88 40.99
CA SER A 681 -17.36 16.00 41.49
C SER A 681 -17.02 14.95 40.42
N THR A 682 -16.31 13.89 40.81
CA THR A 682 -15.87 12.86 39.84
C THR A 682 -17.04 12.20 39.11
N ASN A 683 -18.18 11.98 39.78
CA ASN A 683 -19.31 11.22 39.22
C ASN A 683 -20.68 11.89 39.46
N HIS A 684 -20.71 13.11 40.01
CA HIS A 684 -21.95 13.76 40.42
C HIS A 684 -21.93 15.25 40.14
N ALA A 685 -23.09 15.85 39.90
CA ALA A 685 -23.26 17.26 39.62
C ALA A 685 -24.48 17.82 40.34
N TRP A 686 -24.37 19.06 40.82
CA TRP A 686 -25.42 19.79 41.53
C TRP A 686 -25.20 21.31 41.44
N ASN A 687 -25.94 22.09 42.23
CA ASN A 687 -25.86 23.54 42.20
C ASN A 687 -25.46 24.14 43.54
N ILE A 688 -24.86 25.33 43.48
CA ILE A 688 -24.85 26.28 44.59
C ILE A 688 -25.76 27.43 44.20
N VAL A 689 -26.53 27.94 45.14
CA VAL A 689 -27.47 29.06 44.95
C VAL A 689 -27.17 30.14 45.97
N LYS A 690 -27.39 31.38 45.57
CA LYS A 690 -27.24 32.54 46.44
C LYS A 690 -28.58 32.97 47.01
N LEU A 691 -28.65 33.12 48.32
CA LEU A 691 -29.78 33.70 49.03
C LEU A 691 -29.28 34.84 49.91
N GLY A 692 -29.77 36.05 49.65
CA GLY A 692 -29.25 37.26 50.30
C GLY A 692 -27.74 37.42 50.03
N GLY A 693 -26.95 37.47 51.10
CA GLY A 693 -25.48 37.57 51.04
C GLY A 693 -24.74 36.23 51.08
N HIS A 694 -25.45 35.10 51.14
CA HIS A 694 -24.88 33.78 51.44
C HIS A 694 -25.09 32.78 50.30
N TYR A 695 -24.22 31.78 50.22
CA TYR A 695 -24.30 30.69 49.26
C TYR A 695 -24.64 29.37 49.95
N PHE A 696 -25.39 28.53 49.26
CA PHE A 696 -25.82 27.23 49.77
C PHE A 696 -25.82 26.18 48.65
N HIS A 697 -25.45 24.95 48.99
CA HIS A 697 -25.61 23.83 48.08
C HIS A 697 -27.07 23.40 47.98
N ALA A 698 -27.52 23.10 46.76
CA ALA A 698 -28.82 22.54 46.46
C ALA A 698 -28.66 21.41 45.43
N ASP A 699 -28.93 20.17 45.87
CA ASP A 699 -28.81 18.98 45.03
C ASP A 699 -30.19 18.35 44.77
N SER A 700 -30.80 18.78 43.66
CA SER A 700 -32.10 18.28 43.23
C SER A 700 -32.10 16.79 42.88
N THR A 701 -30.96 16.23 42.50
CA THR A 701 -30.86 14.84 42.07
C THR A 701 -31.08 13.89 43.23
N TRP A 702 -30.53 14.20 44.40
CA TRP A 702 -30.64 13.36 45.60
C TRP A 702 -31.88 13.68 46.43
N ASP A 703 -32.58 14.76 46.09
CA ASP A 703 -33.88 15.12 46.66
C ASP A 703 -35.08 14.61 45.83
N ASP A 704 -34.82 13.99 44.67
CA ASP A 704 -35.81 13.38 43.78
C ASP A 704 -36.43 12.09 44.35
N GLY A 705 -37.70 11.84 44.05
CA GLY A 705 -38.48 10.68 44.50
C GLY A 705 -39.99 10.94 44.59
N ASP A 706 -40.77 9.92 45.00
CA ASP A 706 -42.24 10.01 45.17
C ASP A 706 -42.65 11.21 46.07
N VAL A 707 -41.79 11.56 47.02
CA VAL A 707 -41.89 12.76 47.86
C VAL A 707 -40.52 13.44 47.86
N ILE A 708 -40.49 14.72 47.50
CA ILE A 708 -39.26 15.52 47.51
C ILE A 708 -38.74 15.63 48.95
N SER A 709 -37.57 15.05 49.21
CA SER A 709 -37.01 14.92 50.57
C SER A 709 -36.45 16.24 51.12
N ARG A 710 -35.82 17.05 50.25
CA ARG A 710 -35.08 18.28 50.59
C ARG A 710 -33.99 18.04 51.63
N GLU A 711 -33.43 16.84 51.66
CA GLU A 711 -32.31 16.48 52.54
C GLU A 711 -31.01 17.14 52.07
N TRP A 712 -30.88 17.43 50.77
CA TRP A 712 -29.70 18.02 50.15
C TRP A 712 -29.93 19.45 49.64
N PHE A 713 -30.96 20.09 50.18
CA PHE A 713 -31.37 21.45 49.87
C PHE A 713 -30.84 22.44 50.92
N LEU A 714 -30.25 23.55 50.43
CA LEU A 714 -29.69 24.66 51.21
C LEU A 714 -28.68 24.24 52.30
N ARG A 715 -27.68 23.46 51.90
CA ARG A 715 -26.63 22.92 52.78
C ARG A 715 -25.34 23.73 52.74
N THR A 716 -24.60 23.67 53.85
CA THR A 716 -23.25 24.25 53.98
C THR A 716 -22.17 23.33 53.43
N ASP A 717 -21.01 23.92 53.15
CA ASP A 717 -19.75 23.23 52.84
C ASP A 717 -19.44 22.14 53.87
N LYS A 718 -19.63 22.47 55.15
CA LYS A 718 -19.32 21.59 56.28
C LYS A 718 -20.27 20.38 56.30
N GLU A 719 -21.56 20.60 56.04
CA GLU A 719 -22.55 19.53 55.98
C GLU A 719 -22.28 18.58 54.81
N LEU A 720 -21.99 19.10 53.61
CA LEU A 720 -21.65 18.26 52.45
C LEU A 720 -20.37 17.45 52.66
N LYS A 721 -19.30 18.11 53.14
CA LYS A 721 -18.02 17.44 53.43
C LYS A 721 -18.16 16.37 54.51
N ALA A 722 -19.05 16.58 55.50
CA ALA A 722 -19.32 15.59 56.53
C ALA A 722 -20.08 14.36 56.01
N ALA A 723 -20.95 14.53 55.01
CA ALA A 723 -21.64 13.41 54.36
C ALA A 723 -20.67 12.53 53.54
N GLY A 724 -19.60 13.12 53.00
CA GLY A 724 -18.54 12.41 52.28
C GLY A 724 -19.00 11.89 50.90
N GLY A 725 -18.31 10.90 50.35
CA GLY A 725 -18.66 10.32 49.05
C GLY A 725 -18.52 11.31 47.88
N ASP A 726 -19.52 11.37 47.01
CA ASP A 726 -19.53 12.24 45.83
C ASP A 726 -19.62 13.74 46.17
N HIS A 727 -19.93 14.11 47.43
CA HIS A 727 -19.91 15.48 47.93
C HIS A 727 -18.65 15.85 48.73
N ALA A 728 -17.65 14.95 48.79
CA ALA A 728 -16.43 15.20 49.58
C ALA A 728 -15.55 16.34 49.02
N ALA A 729 -15.63 16.58 47.71
CA ALA A 729 -14.92 17.64 47.01
C ALA A 729 -15.64 17.98 45.71
N TRP A 730 -15.57 19.24 45.28
CA TRP A 730 -16.21 19.72 44.06
C TRP A 730 -15.37 20.76 43.32
N SER A 731 -15.71 20.96 42.07
CA SER A 731 -15.19 22.00 41.19
C SER A 731 -16.37 22.67 40.46
N MET A 732 -16.12 23.84 39.88
CA MET A 732 -17.13 24.62 39.15
C MET A 732 -16.75 24.64 37.67
N ASP A 733 -17.75 24.57 36.79
CA ASP A 733 -17.56 24.59 35.34
C ASP A 733 -18.69 25.35 34.63
N SER A 734 -18.44 25.75 33.38
CA SER A 734 -19.43 26.25 32.44
C SER A 734 -19.67 25.18 31.38
N PRO A 735 -20.64 24.27 31.59
CA PRO A 735 -20.73 23.05 30.79
C PRO A 735 -21.20 23.29 29.34
N SER A 736 -21.77 24.46 29.05
CA SER A 736 -22.07 24.94 27.70
C SER A 736 -22.06 26.47 27.64
N SER A 737 -22.25 27.04 26.44
CA SER A 737 -22.39 28.48 26.26
C SER A 737 -23.60 29.11 26.98
N LEU A 738 -24.63 28.32 27.32
CA LEU A 738 -25.79 28.82 28.08
C LEU A 738 -25.46 29.08 29.56
N HIS A 739 -24.34 28.55 30.06
CA HIS A 739 -23.92 28.65 31.45
C HIS A 739 -22.82 29.68 31.69
N SER A 740 -22.66 30.66 30.81
CA SER A 740 -21.55 31.64 30.86
C SER A 740 -21.58 32.61 32.05
N PHE A 741 -22.51 32.45 32.98
CA PHE A 741 -22.78 33.32 34.14
C PHE A 741 -22.23 32.77 35.46
N GLN A 742 -21.29 31.81 35.42
CA GLN A 742 -20.63 31.30 36.63
C GLN A 742 -19.84 32.41 37.36
N PRO A 743 -19.75 32.38 38.71
CA PRO A 743 -18.91 33.31 39.45
C PRO A 743 -17.42 33.10 39.15
N GLU A 744 -16.59 34.14 39.33
CA GLU A 744 -15.14 34.05 39.04
C GLU A 744 -14.39 33.15 40.03
N THR A 745 -14.88 33.06 41.26
CA THR A 745 -14.30 32.27 42.35
C THR A 745 -15.34 31.32 42.92
N MET A 746 -14.91 30.13 43.35
CA MET A 746 -15.78 29.17 44.03
C MET A 746 -16.44 29.82 45.25
N PRO A 747 -17.79 29.87 45.33
CA PRO A 747 -18.47 30.41 46.49
C PRO A 747 -18.27 29.54 47.74
N GLU A 748 -18.17 30.17 48.91
CA GLU A 748 -18.09 29.49 50.20
C GLU A 748 -19.49 29.41 50.84
N CYS A 749 -19.94 28.20 51.19
CA CYS A 749 -21.24 27.98 51.82
C CYS A 749 -21.08 27.78 53.34
N GLU A 750 -20.86 28.86 54.10
CA GLU A 750 -20.53 28.76 55.53
C GLU A 750 -21.74 28.83 56.48
N CYS A 751 -22.80 29.56 56.09
CA CYS A 751 -23.90 29.90 56.99
C CYS A 751 -24.99 28.81 56.96
N PRO A 752 -25.29 28.12 58.08
CA PRO A 752 -26.27 27.04 58.07
C PRO A 752 -27.70 27.56 58.23
N MET A 753 -28.64 26.98 57.46
CA MET A 753 -30.07 27.21 57.67
C MET A 753 -30.47 26.84 59.11
N GLY A 754 -31.16 27.74 59.79
CA GLY A 754 -31.55 27.65 61.20
C GLY A 754 -30.69 28.47 62.17
N ASP A 755 -29.60 29.09 61.71
CA ASP A 755 -28.76 30.00 62.49
C ASP A 755 -29.44 31.38 62.61
N ALA A 756 -30.36 31.49 63.57
CA ALA A 756 -31.17 32.69 63.76
C ALA A 756 -30.42 33.83 64.43
N ASN A 757 -29.30 33.55 65.11
CA ASN A 757 -28.50 34.57 65.79
C ASN A 757 -27.23 34.98 64.99
N GLY A 758 -26.89 34.26 63.92
CA GLY A 758 -25.76 34.54 63.04
C GLY A 758 -24.40 34.18 63.64
N ASP A 759 -24.34 33.24 64.60
CA ASP A 759 -23.10 32.84 65.28
C ASP A 759 -22.35 31.69 64.59
N GLY A 760 -22.90 31.16 63.50
CA GLY A 760 -22.36 30.07 62.70
C GLY A 760 -22.70 28.68 63.23
N ALA A 761 -23.53 28.54 64.28
CA ALA A 761 -23.87 27.26 64.87
C ALA A 761 -25.36 27.14 65.22
N VAL A 762 -26.07 26.22 64.55
CA VAL A 762 -27.48 25.93 64.87
C VAL A 762 -27.61 25.21 66.22
N ASN A 763 -28.10 25.90 67.24
CA ASN A 763 -28.23 25.40 68.60
C ASN A 763 -29.38 26.06 69.39
N THR A 764 -29.49 25.77 70.69
CA THR A 764 -30.57 26.32 71.54
C THR A 764 -30.61 27.85 71.62
N ALA A 765 -29.50 28.55 71.35
CA ALA A 765 -29.44 30.00 71.30
C ALA A 765 -30.26 30.59 70.13
N ASP A 766 -30.28 29.92 68.99
CA ASP A 766 -31.10 30.28 67.83
C ASP A 766 -32.58 30.17 68.13
N MET A 767 -32.97 29.06 68.78
CA MET A 767 -34.36 28.85 69.20
C MET A 767 -34.83 29.94 70.16
N VAL A 768 -33.98 30.39 71.08
CA VAL A 768 -34.29 31.51 71.99
C VAL A 768 -34.41 32.82 71.19
N THR A 769 -33.51 33.06 70.25
CA THR A 769 -33.50 34.27 69.41
C THR A 769 -34.76 34.37 68.55
N LEU A 770 -35.09 33.28 67.84
CA LEU A 770 -36.30 33.17 67.04
C LEU A 770 -37.56 33.31 67.91
N SER A 771 -37.64 32.64 69.06
CA SER A 771 -38.77 32.76 69.99
C SER A 771 -38.98 34.21 70.47
N ARG A 772 -37.90 34.93 70.80
CA ARG A 772 -37.98 36.35 71.19
C ARG A 772 -38.44 37.23 70.04
N TYR A 773 -37.95 37.00 68.83
CA TYR A 773 -38.37 37.72 67.63
C TYR A 773 -39.89 37.56 67.39
N LEU A 774 -40.40 36.32 67.43
CA LEU A 774 -41.83 36.02 67.25
C LEU A 774 -42.73 36.66 68.32
N MET A 775 -42.22 36.86 69.54
CA MET A 775 -42.92 37.59 70.62
C MET A 775 -42.80 39.11 70.53
N GLY A 776 -42.13 39.65 69.50
CA GLY A 776 -41.85 41.09 69.36
C GLY A 776 -40.82 41.63 70.37
N ALA A 777 -40.09 40.75 71.05
CA ALA A 777 -39.11 41.07 72.10
C ALA A 777 -37.65 40.97 71.62
N GLY A 778 -37.43 40.79 70.31
CA GLY A 778 -36.13 40.67 69.66
C GLY A 778 -36.18 41.15 68.21
N LYS A 779 -35.03 41.16 67.54
CA LYS A 779 -34.88 41.46 66.11
C LYS A 779 -33.97 40.43 65.47
N LEU A 780 -34.24 40.11 64.21
CA LEU A 780 -33.31 39.38 63.34
C LEU A 780 -32.49 40.39 62.53
N SER A 781 -31.30 39.98 62.10
CA SER A 781 -30.54 40.70 61.08
C SER A 781 -31.40 40.84 59.82
N GLU A 782 -31.43 42.02 59.19
CA GLU A 782 -32.21 42.21 57.96
C GLU A 782 -31.64 41.37 56.81
N ASP A 783 -30.32 41.24 56.75
CA ASP A 783 -29.61 40.49 55.70
C ASP A 783 -29.72 38.97 55.87
N ASP A 784 -29.96 38.50 57.11
CA ASP A 784 -29.98 37.07 57.46
C ASP A 784 -31.38 36.59 57.91
N ARG A 785 -32.41 37.40 57.68
CA ARG A 785 -33.78 37.13 58.14
C ARG A 785 -34.37 35.85 57.56
N PHE A 786 -33.82 35.34 56.46
CA PHE A 786 -34.26 34.11 55.82
C PHE A 786 -33.64 32.85 56.44
N LEU A 787 -32.53 32.93 57.19
CA LEU A 787 -31.89 31.75 57.78
C LEU A 787 -32.82 30.94 58.70
N PRO A 788 -33.71 31.54 59.51
CA PRO A 788 -34.63 30.79 60.35
C PRO A 788 -35.80 30.16 59.58
N ASP A 789 -36.05 30.56 58.33
CA ASP A 789 -37.12 30.01 57.49
C ASP A 789 -36.75 28.58 57.06
N LEU A 790 -37.24 27.59 57.81
CA LEU A 790 -36.88 26.18 57.66
C LEU A 790 -37.96 25.37 56.95
N ASN A 791 -39.15 25.95 56.77
CA ASN A 791 -40.20 25.37 55.91
C ASN A 791 -40.17 25.96 54.48
N TYR A 792 -39.34 26.99 54.27
CA TYR A 792 -39.03 27.64 53.01
C TYR A 792 -40.25 28.33 52.38
N ASP A 793 -41.14 28.88 53.22
CA ASP A 793 -42.39 29.53 52.78
C ASP A 793 -42.26 31.06 52.64
N GLY A 794 -41.07 31.60 52.84
CA GLY A 794 -40.76 33.03 52.72
C GLY A 794 -41.14 33.84 53.96
N SER A 795 -41.76 33.21 54.96
CA SER A 795 -42.11 33.80 56.23
C SER A 795 -41.28 33.20 57.36
N VAL A 796 -41.07 33.99 58.42
CA VAL A 796 -40.47 33.49 59.66
C VAL A 796 -41.53 33.55 60.74
N ASP A 797 -42.08 32.38 61.08
CA ASP A 797 -43.20 32.26 62.01
C ASP A 797 -43.06 31.08 63.01
N THR A 798 -44.16 30.67 63.63
CA THR A 798 -44.15 29.59 64.62
C THR A 798 -43.85 28.21 64.03
N PHE A 799 -44.10 27.96 62.75
CA PHE A 799 -43.78 26.71 62.09
C PHE A 799 -42.27 26.53 61.96
N ASP A 800 -41.53 27.59 61.66
CA ASP A 800 -40.07 27.60 61.66
C ASP A 800 -39.47 27.30 63.02
N LEU A 801 -40.07 27.84 64.08
CA LEU A 801 -39.62 27.54 65.44
C LEU A 801 -39.81 26.05 65.78
N VAL A 802 -40.87 25.41 65.27
CA VAL A 802 -41.07 23.96 65.41
C VAL A 802 -40.02 23.19 64.61
N ALA A 803 -39.80 23.56 63.34
CA ALA A 803 -38.78 22.94 62.49
C ALA A 803 -37.36 23.09 63.06
N LEU A 804 -37.02 24.27 63.60
CA LEU A 804 -35.73 24.54 64.25
C LEU A 804 -35.55 23.68 65.49
N ARG A 805 -36.61 23.51 66.29
CA ARG A 805 -36.58 22.62 67.45
C ARG A 805 -36.34 21.17 67.05
N GLU A 806 -37.01 20.69 66.00
CA GLU A 806 -36.80 19.34 65.48
C GLU A 806 -35.37 19.16 64.97
N LYS A 807 -34.83 20.14 64.22
CA LYS A 807 -33.45 20.14 63.75
C LYS A 807 -32.45 20.04 64.91
N ILE A 808 -32.58 20.87 65.94
CA ILE A 808 -31.68 20.88 67.11
C ILE A 808 -31.75 19.57 67.91
N VAL A 809 -32.92 18.94 68.01
CA VAL A 809 -33.08 17.66 68.74
C VAL A 809 -32.43 16.49 67.98
N ASN A 810 -32.33 16.59 66.66
CA ASN A 810 -31.76 15.56 65.80
C ASN A 810 -30.26 15.74 65.49
N LEU A 811 -29.67 16.89 65.85
CA LEU A 811 -28.22 17.17 65.83
C LEU A 811 -27.52 16.53 67.04
#